data_AF-A0A3D5CZH8-F1
#
_entry.id   AF-A0A3D5CZH8-F1
#
_cell.length_a   1.000
_cell.length_b   1.000
_cell.length_c   1.000
_cell.angle_alpha   90.00
_cell.angle_beta   90.00
_cell.angle_gamma   90.00
#
_symmetry.space_group_name_H-M   'P 1'
#
loop_
_entity.id
_entity.type
_entity.pdbx_description
1 polymer ?
#
loop_
_entity_poly.entity_id
_entity_poly.type
_entity_poly.pdbx_seq_one_letter_code
_entity_poly.pdbx_strand_id
1 'polypeptide(L)'
;MTEIQQKYQALGGEQGPLGRAVNEEQATPNGLGFFQDFEHGMIFYHADYGAHVLSEAVENKWKSSMLANDMVTGTQQAIRDYMGFPISDTLPTGERGEACYFERGMIVVRASGSSVVIYGECYQAYRAHGDLQGALGLPLNDQRLSAGGGYAVQCDQADIYWHPATGAFEVHGAILQKYRSMGAENAFLGYPISDEQPVFNGSQQIGAVSHFQSGTIYWSAATGAHEVHGDLLTAYQIHHHGPAGELGFPLSDETNSPSDVCRFNNFQHGILVWQAANRQVSLINRLKLVVTRLETDEDDDDLLVRTQVLIDHVQGQQKRFEKQFGEYSNQGTKTFSNPDEGFICDCPINDGNAILTVNMQAFDVDAGLNFNDDLIAQFSKSFGIETLWDSSLPDLQGNDLGTFARGPDGKFRASFTVFTDQRVVDPTDSSHFRENLFWSFKNPKIAELSFDTCAATFSDLEADDTWFFHPFNKAFYETVYKGAAKTGTCFGMCLEAIYALKGVSSSRPFISQYGFDAQRTRDISIKFGYQLGGSQVGYMIDAIKSGRMWDPVQNFEFSQAAFEQKNYSLLCLSEDISPVGGHVVLPYRWEKRSDEEWRIYVANPNSPFPKSNSNEGGDKVITINPKTNTFVYQHGKEKTWKGGQGLFNGGRMFAMPFSELSTQPRTPFWEAFLTFITGGMYLIFASDSSELEQVSNEQGETLINADGSLNTDRVTRIKNLFPVEHHAQRTFSDVARQVGKIKTSRNLSQLFKRQQFNLYYLNQPLVRGKMYPDVVLHVNPDLVRTFPRQAPEQSPTAQRIGKLSTKFKTGIHTQPLTHSAASDTTHTVARDVSEHVQSSAMLGEVLRNKRALTLKVRNQAQGDYQLGFVSGGAKLMLTANSIQNSSDMVTLSLAGSRQQSFVFQAGDQTANKQLTLTLTSYDNQRRYELSGLQLQAQQTIQLQHDNACRSVRLQSAGQPVAFDLKVFVNHQSAAAMSKRVEFPADVALNFSPLDWTALEQGAVDTALELQLINPLDGKLIETRRL
;
A
#
# COMPACT_ATOMS: atom_id res chain seq x y z
N MET A 1 11.75 -14.33 95.58
CA MET A 1 12.08 -15.27 94.50
C MET A 1 11.90 -14.50 93.22
N THR A 2 12.92 -14.41 92.37
CA THR A 2 12.83 -13.69 91.08
C THR A 2 11.95 -14.46 90.10
N GLU A 3 11.53 -13.85 88.99
CA GLU A 3 10.74 -14.55 87.97
C GLU A 3 11.53 -15.70 87.32
N ILE A 4 12.85 -15.53 87.17
CA ILE A 4 13.77 -16.59 86.74
C ILE A 4 13.78 -17.76 87.74
N GLN A 5 13.91 -17.48 89.04
CA GLN A 5 13.85 -18.51 90.07
C GLN A 5 12.48 -19.20 90.14
N GLN A 6 11.37 -18.47 89.94
CA GLN A 6 10.02 -19.05 89.89
C GLN A 6 9.87 -20.00 88.69
N LYS A 7 10.31 -19.57 87.49
CA LYS A 7 10.34 -20.39 86.28
C LYS A 7 11.19 -21.65 86.47
N TYR A 8 12.40 -21.52 87.02
CA TYR A 8 13.32 -22.63 87.30
C TYR A 8 12.72 -23.66 88.27
N GLN A 9 12.08 -23.21 89.36
CA GLN A 9 11.42 -24.11 90.31
C GLN A 9 10.18 -24.78 89.69
N ALA A 10 9.41 -24.08 88.86
CA ALA A 10 8.28 -24.66 88.12
C ALA A 10 8.72 -25.76 87.12
N LEU A 11 9.97 -25.70 86.64
CA LEU A 11 10.59 -26.71 85.78
C LEU A 11 11.23 -27.89 86.54
N GLY A 12 11.24 -27.87 87.89
CA GLY A 12 11.81 -28.92 88.74
C GLY A 12 13.18 -28.62 89.35
N GLY A 13 13.70 -27.39 89.20
CA GLY A 13 14.99 -26.98 89.77
C GLY A 13 16.16 -27.83 89.26
N GLU A 14 17.09 -28.22 90.14
CA GLU A 14 18.29 -29.02 89.78
C GLU A 14 17.96 -30.43 89.22
N GLN A 15 16.70 -30.86 89.26
CA GLN A 15 16.24 -32.14 88.69
C GLN A 15 15.34 -31.92 87.46
N GLY A 16 15.19 -30.66 87.03
CA GLY A 16 14.51 -30.26 85.81
C GLY A 16 15.40 -30.34 84.56
N PRO A 17 14.87 -30.01 83.38
CA PRO A 17 15.55 -30.18 82.08
C PRO A 17 16.78 -29.28 81.89
N LEU A 18 16.93 -28.23 82.70
CA LEU A 18 18.04 -27.27 82.61
C LEU A 18 19.28 -27.68 83.43
N GLY A 19 19.17 -28.67 84.32
CA GLY A 19 20.21 -28.99 85.30
C GLY A 19 20.43 -27.84 86.31
N ARG A 20 21.64 -27.73 86.87
CA ARG A 20 22.00 -26.72 87.88
C ARG A 20 22.25 -25.34 87.29
N ALA A 21 22.09 -24.30 88.10
CA ALA A 21 22.57 -22.97 87.77
C ALA A 21 24.11 -22.93 87.73
N VAL A 22 24.66 -22.39 86.65
CA VAL A 22 26.10 -22.21 86.39
C VAL A 22 26.60 -20.87 86.95
N ASN A 23 25.73 -19.86 87.03
CA ASN A 23 26.02 -18.56 87.59
C ASN A 23 24.86 -17.99 88.43
N GLU A 24 25.10 -16.88 89.13
CA GLU A 24 24.03 -16.07 89.72
C GLU A 24 23.32 -15.24 88.63
N GLU A 25 22.09 -14.83 88.90
CA GLU A 25 21.25 -14.03 87.99
C GLU A 25 21.92 -12.68 87.62
N GLN A 26 22.08 -12.43 86.33
CA GLN A 26 22.78 -11.28 85.78
C GLN A 26 21.82 -10.33 85.05
N ALA A 27 22.07 -9.03 85.12
CA ALA A 27 21.40 -8.06 84.25
C ALA A 27 22.00 -8.10 82.83
N THR A 28 21.19 -7.84 81.81
CA THR A 28 21.69 -7.65 80.44
C THR A 28 22.61 -6.41 80.35
N PRO A 29 23.52 -6.33 79.36
CA PRO A 29 24.42 -5.17 79.21
C PRO A 29 23.70 -3.82 79.01
N ASN A 30 22.44 -3.82 78.58
CA ASN A 30 21.58 -2.64 78.46
C ASN A 30 20.66 -2.40 79.69
N GLY A 31 20.68 -3.27 80.69
CA GLY A 31 19.92 -3.15 81.94
C GLY A 31 18.41 -3.35 81.83
N LEU A 32 17.90 -3.79 80.67
CA LEU A 32 16.45 -3.94 80.42
C LEU A 32 15.90 -5.31 80.82
N GLY A 33 16.75 -6.35 80.86
CA GLY A 33 16.36 -7.71 81.23
C GLY A 33 17.34 -8.36 82.18
N PHE A 34 17.00 -9.56 82.63
CA PHE A 34 17.83 -10.42 83.46
C PHE A 34 17.97 -11.79 82.80
N PHE A 35 19.05 -12.50 83.10
CA PHE A 35 19.25 -13.88 82.64
C PHE A 35 20.04 -14.69 83.68
N GLN A 36 19.87 -16.00 83.65
CA GLN A 36 20.67 -16.94 84.43
C GLN A 36 20.98 -18.18 83.57
N ASP A 37 22.23 -18.63 83.64
CA ASP A 37 22.72 -19.76 82.86
C ASP A 37 22.70 -21.04 83.70
N PHE A 38 22.38 -22.17 83.06
CA PHE A 38 22.24 -23.48 83.67
C PHE A 38 23.01 -24.53 82.84
N GLU A 39 23.20 -25.73 83.38
CA GLU A 39 24.00 -26.81 82.76
C GLU A 39 23.53 -27.20 81.34
N HIS A 40 22.25 -27.00 81.00
CA HIS A 40 21.65 -27.34 79.70
C HIS A 40 20.81 -26.23 79.05
N GLY A 41 21.08 -24.96 79.38
CA GLY A 41 20.42 -23.80 78.77
C GLY A 41 20.33 -22.58 79.68
N MET A 42 19.54 -21.59 79.28
CA MET A 42 19.41 -20.30 79.98
C MET A 42 17.94 -19.98 80.24
N ILE A 43 17.64 -19.31 81.35
CA ILE A 43 16.36 -18.61 81.53
C ILE A 43 16.60 -17.11 81.37
N PHE A 44 15.86 -16.49 80.46
CA PHE A 44 15.82 -15.05 80.24
C PHE A 44 14.56 -14.44 80.87
N TYR A 45 14.61 -13.18 81.31
CA TYR A 45 13.46 -12.42 81.81
C TYR A 45 13.45 -10.98 81.28
N HIS A 46 12.30 -10.56 80.76
CA HIS A 46 11.98 -9.15 80.44
C HIS A 46 10.65 -8.76 81.09
N ALA A 47 10.51 -7.50 81.51
CA ALA A 47 9.30 -7.02 82.18
C ALA A 47 8.02 -7.17 81.32
N ASP A 48 8.12 -6.98 80.01
CA ASP A 48 6.97 -7.01 79.09
C ASP A 48 6.65 -8.42 78.54
N TYR A 49 7.57 -9.39 78.68
CA TYR A 49 7.44 -10.73 78.07
C TYR A 49 7.38 -11.87 79.11
N GLY A 50 7.94 -11.65 80.30
CA GLY A 50 8.05 -12.66 81.35
C GLY A 50 9.32 -13.49 81.26
N ALA A 51 9.32 -14.66 81.90
CA ALA A 51 10.48 -15.55 81.99
C ALA A 51 10.40 -16.69 80.95
N HIS A 52 11.46 -16.83 80.14
CA HIS A 52 11.54 -17.70 78.97
C HIS A 52 12.76 -18.62 79.00
N VAL A 53 12.56 -19.89 78.64
CA VAL A 53 13.61 -20.92 78.57
C VAL A 53 14.23 -20.98 77.18
N LEU A 54 15.55 -20.80 77.10
CA LEU A 54 16.36 -21.06 75.92
C LEU A 54 17.12 -22.37 76.11
N SER A 55 16.97 -23.33 75.20
CA SER A 55 17.79 -24.55 75.21
C SER A 55 19.25 -24.23 74.91
N GLU A 56 20.17 -25.11 75.33
CA GLU A 56 21.63 -24.98 75.09
C GLU A 56 21.97 -24.60 73.63
N ALA A 57 21.29 -25.17 72.63
CA ALA A 57 21.54 -24.88 71.22
C ALA A 57 21.04 -23.49 70.76
N VAL A 58 19.93 -23.00 71.35
CA VAL A 58 19.40 -21.65 71.12
C VAL A 58 20.26 -20.61 71.84
N GLU A 59 20.63 -20.87 73.09
CA GLU A 59 21.48 -20.01 73.91
C GLU A 59 22.86 -19.79 73.25
N ASN A 60 23.54 -20.87 72.88
CA ASN A 60 24.85 -20.81 72.22
C ASN A 60 24.78 -20.03 70.90
N LYS A 61 23.65 -20.09 70.17
CA LYS A 61 23.44 -19.30 68.96
C LYS A 61 23.24 -17.82 69.28
N TRP A 62 22.39 -17.49 70.25
CA TRP A 62 22.09 -16.10 70.67
C TRP A 62 23.31 -15.39 71.27
N LYS A 63 24.15 -16.12 72.02
CA LYS A 63 25.43 -15.64 72.58
C LYS A 63 26.61 -15.66 71.58
N SER A 64 26.41 -16.14 70.35
CA SER A 64 27.49 -16.32 69.38
C SER A 64 28.14 -14.99 68.95
N SER A 65 29.43 -15.06 68.60
CA SER A 65 30.20 -13.89 68.14
C SER A 65 29.66 -13.27 66.85
N MET A 66 29.01 -14.06 65.99
CA MET A 66 28.27 -13.56 64.82
C MET A 66 27.21 -12.55 65.27
N LEU A 67 26.21 -12.99 66.06
CA LEU A 67 25.07 -12.13 66.40
C LEU A 67 25.45 -10.98 67.34
N ALA A 68 26.53 -11.13 68.12
CA ALA A 68 27.04 -10.09 69.00
C ALA A 68 27.85 -8.98 68.29
N ASN A 69 28.35 -9.18 67.06
CA ASN A 69 29.24 -8.23 66.38
C ASN A 69 28.81 -7.86 64.95
N ASP A 70 28.22 -8.78 64.20
CA ASP A 70 27.77 -8.53 62.82
C ASP A 70 26.52 -7.63 62.83
N MET A 71 26.49 -6.66 61.93
CA MET A 71 25.50 -5.57 61.92
C MET A 71 24.35 -5.84 60.94
N VAL A 72 23.14 -5.43 61.31
CA VAL A 72 21.98 -5.50 60.39
C VAL A 72 22.07 -4.39 59.35
N THR A 73 21.96 -4.77 58.07
CA THR A 73 22.13 -3.86 56.94
C THR A 73 21.16 -2.68 56.99
N GLY A 74 21.68 -1.47 56.78
CA GLY A 74 20.92 -0.22 56.93
C GLY A 74 20.81 0.29 58.38
N THR A 75 21.38 -0.41 59.37
CA THR A 75 21.35 -0.04 60.79
C THR A 75 22.76 0.14 61.38
N GLN A 76 22.82 0.51 62.66
CA GLN A 76 24.04 0.47 63.49
C GLN A 76 23.89 -0.51 64.66
N GLN A 77 23.02 -1.52 64.52
CA GLN A 77 22.74 -2.52 65.57
C GLN A 77 23.31 -3.89 65.18
N ALA A 78 23.97 -4.54 66.14
CA ALA A 78 24.35 -5.94 66.02
C ALA A 78 23.10 -6.83 65.89
N ILE A 79 23.17 -7.95 65.17
CA ILE A 79 21.99 -8.79 64.88
C ILE A 79 21.24 -9.20 66.15
N ARG A 80 21.94 -9.60 67.22
CA ARG A 80 21.32 -9.94 68.52
C ARG A 80 20.51 -8.79 69.10
N ASP A 81 21.07 -7.58 69.05
CA ASP A 81 20.48 -6.38 69.67
C ASP A 81 19.34 -5.81 68.81
N TYR A 82 19.38 -6.05 67.48
CA TYR A 82 18.28 -5.79 66.55
C TYR A 82 17.14 -6.83 66.67
N MET A 83 17.45 -8.11 66.87
CA MET A 83 16.47 -9.18 67.11
C MET A 83 15.66 -8.95 68.39
N GLY A 84 16.24 -8.26 69.37
CA GLY A 84 15.63 -7.98 70.67
C GLY A 84 15.64 -9.18 71.60
N PHE A 85 14.74 -9.19 72.57
CA PHE A 85 14.65 -10.22 73.59
C PHE A 85 13.83 -11.45 73.15
N PRO A 86 14.05 -12.63 73.77
CA PRO A 86 13.14 -13.76 73.64
C PRO A 86 11.72 -13.40 74.06
N ILE A 87 10.73 -13.92 73.32
CA ILE A 87 9.29 -13.74 73.58
C ILE A 87 8.54 -15.08 73.68
N SER A 88 9.27 -16.20 73.69
CA SER A 88 8.72 -17.53 73.91
C SER A 88 9.70 -18.39 74.71
N ASP A 89 9.19 -19.43 75.37
CA ASP A 89 10.03 -20.60 75.66
C ASP A 89 10.52 -21.24 74.35
N THR A 90 11.56 -22.06 74.43
CA THR A 90 11.97 -22.93 73.33
C THR A 90 10.92 -24.04 73.16
N LEU A 91 10.36 -24.15 71.96
CA LEU A 91 9.29 -25.08 71.62
C LEU A 91 9.81 -26.14 70.63
N PRO A 92 9.37 -27.41 70.72
CA PRO A 92 9.75 -28.43 69.75
C PRO A 92 9.11 -28.17 68.38
N THR A 93 9.86 -28.40 67.30
CA THR A 93 9.32 -28.45 65.94
C THR A 93 8.85 -29.87 65.60
N GLY A 94 8.01 -29.99 64.56
CA GLY A 94 7.52 -31.29 64.09
C GLY A 94 8.61 -32.28 63.64
N GLU A 95 9.83 -31.80 63.33
CA GLU A 95 10.95 -32.62 62.88
C GLU A 95 11.79 -33.24 64.03
N ARG A 96 11.44 -32.98 65.30
CA ARG A 96 12.35 -33.11 66.47
C ARG A 96 13.48 -32.07 66.49
N GLY A 97 13.29 -30.95 65.79
CA GLY A 97 14.04 -29.74 66.05
C GLY A 97 13.42 -28.92 67.19
N GLU A 98 13.90 -27.70 67.38
CA GLU A 98 13.40 -26.73 68.35
C GLU A 98 13.31 -25.33 67.73
N ALA A 99 12.55 -24.43 68.33
CA ALA A 99 12.42 -23.03 67.89
C ALA A 99 12.20 -22.09 69.09
N CYS A 100 12.84 -20.93 69.07
CA CYS A 100 12.62 -19.84 70.02
C CYS A 100 12.39 -18.53 69.27
N TYR A 101 11.34 -17.80 69.62
CA TYR A 101 10.99 -16.53 69.00
C TYR A 101 11.55 -15.34 69.79
N PHE A 102 11.87 -14.27 69.07
CA PHE A 102 12.38 -13.00 69.58
C PHE A 102 11.54 -11.85 69.00
N GLU A 103 11.65 -10.63 69.56
CA GLU A 103 10.90 -9.44 69.10
C GLU A 103 10.87 -9.26 67.57
N ARG A 104 12.03 -9.45 66.91
CA ARG A 104 12.23 -9.23 65.47
C ARG A 104 12.95 -10.41 64.79
N GLY A 105 12.82 -11.63 65.31
CA GLY A 105 13.47 -12.80 64.71
C GLY A 105 13.11 -14.12 65.37
N MET A 106 13.76 -15.20 64.92
CA MET A 106 13.69 -16.51 65.54
C MET A 106 15.01 -17.27 65.39
N ILE A 107 15.27 -18.18 66.32
CA ILE A 107 16.32 -19.19 66.21
C ILE A 107 15.64 -20.56 66.11
N VAL A 108 15.93 -21.30 65.04
CA VAL A 108 15.50 -22.69 64.83
C VAL A 108 16.68 -23.61 64.98
N VAL A 109 16.54 -24.67 65.77
CA VAL A 109 17.47 -25.79 65.85
C VAL A 109 16.90 -26.92 65.02
N ARG A 110 17.60 -27.35 63.98
CA ARG A 110 17.17 -28.49 63.16
C ARG A 110 17.44 -29.81 63.87
N ALA A 111 16.79 -30.90 63.40
CA ALA A 111 17.02 -32.26 63.90
C ALA A 111 18.49 -32.76 63.74
N SER A 112 19.32 -32.05 62.97
CA SER A 112 20.77 -32.24 62.87
C SER A 112 21.58 -31.61 64.02
N GLY A 113 20.94 -30.87 64.94
CA GLY A 113 21.59 -30.00 65.92
C GLY A 113 22.04 -28.64 65.35
N SER A 114 21.79 -28.36 64.07
CA SER A 114 22.19 -27.11 63.42
C SER A 114 21.26 -25.97 63.86
N SER A 115 21.77 -24.98 64.61
CA SER A 115 21.04 -23.78 64.98
C SER A 115 21.18 -22.69 63.91
N VAL A 116 20.03 -22.21 63.43
CA VAL A 116 19.83 -21.28 62.30
C VAL A 116 19.07 -20.06 62.80
N VAL A 117 19.44 -18.86 62.33
CA VAL A 117 18.79 -17.59 62.71
C VAL A 117 18.26 -16.79 61.51
N ILE A 118 17.05 -16.26 61.65
CA ILE A 118 16.42 -15.33 60.70
C ILE A 118 15.77 -14.15 61.46
N TYR A 119 15.77 -12.96 60.85
CA TYR A 119 15.40 -11.71 61.52
C TYR A 119 14.88 -10.63 60.55
N GLY A 120 14.22 -9.62 61.11
CA GLY A 120 13.68 -8.47 60.37
C GLY A 120 12.64 -8.87 59.33
N GLU A 121 12.77 -8.33 58.12
CA GLU A 121 11.82 -8.54 57.03
C GLU A 121 11.80 -10.00 56.50
N CYS A 122 12.94 -10.70 56.48
CA CYS A 122 12.97 -12.12 56.10
C CYS A 122 12.18 -13.00 57.09
N TYR A 123 12.27 -12.69 58.40
CA TYR A 123 11.47 -13.33 59.43
C TYR A 123 9.97 -12.98 59.29
N GLN A 124 9.63 -11.73 58.97
CA GLN A 124 8.23 -11.33 58.74
C GLN A 124 7.62 -12.05 57.52
N ALA A 125 8.35 -12.18 56.41
CA ALA A 125 7.91 -12.95 55.24
C ALA A 125 7.72 -14.44 55.59
N TYR A 126 8.69 -15.05 56.31
CA TYR A 126 8.58 -16.42 56.80
C TYR A 126 7.33 -16.65 57.68
N ARG A 127 7.04 -15.70 58.58
CA ARG A 127 5.85 -15.70 59.43
C ARG A 127 4.55 -15.52 58.65
N ALA A 128 4.54 -14.70 57.60
CA ALA A 128 3.38 -14.50 56.74
C ALA A 128 2.99 -15.78 55.96
N HIS A 129 3.98 -16.56 55.55
CA HIS A 129 3.80 -17.83 54.82
C HIS A 129 3.55 -19.06 55.71
N GLY A 130 3.24 -18.86 56.99
CA GLY A 130 2.76 -19.90 57.91
C GLY A 130 3.77 -20.41 58.94
N ASP A 131 4.95 -19.80 59.05
CA ASP A 131 5.95 -20.09 60.09
C ASP A 131 6.38 -21.58 60.09
N LEU A 132 6.69 -22.18 61.24
CA LEU A 132 7.03 -23.60 61.44
C LEU A 132 6.02 -24.62 60.86
N GLN A 133 4.84 -24.20 60.40
CA GLN A 133 3.82 -25.05 59.76
C GLN A 133 3.52 -24.61 58.31
N GLY A 134 4.28 -23.64 57.79
CA GLY A 134 4.12 -23.04 56.48
C GLY A 134 4.72 -23.87 55.34
N ALA A 135 4.32 -23.54 54.10
CA ALA A 135 4.73 -24.27 52.91
C ALA A 135 6.23 -24.20 52.60
N LEU A 136 6.93 -23.18 53.13
CA LEU A 136 8.36 -22.96 52.90
C LEU A 136 9.26 -24.02 53.60
N GLY A 137 8.74 -24.69 54.64
CA GLY A 137 9.51 -25.58 55.52
C GLY A 137 10.39 -24.82 56.52
N LEU A 138 11.33 -25.49 57.19
CA LEU A 138 12.23 -24.84 58.14
C LEU A 138 13.42 -24.15 57.42
N PRO A 139 13.97 -23.06 57.99
CA PRO A 139 15.23 -22.50 57.53
C PRO A 139 16.38 -23.53 57.55
N LEU A 140 17.21 -23.50 56.51
CA LEU A 140 18.38 -24.37 56.31
C LEU A 140 19.69 -23.71 56.70
N ASN A 141 19.78 -22.38 56.56
CA ASN A 141 20.97 -21.60 56.85
C ASN A 141 20.63 -20.23 57.44
N ASP A 142 21.63 -19.65 58.12
CA ASP A 142 21.54 -18.30 58.67
C ASP A 142 21.29 -17.29 57.56
N GLN A 143 20.50 -16.26 57.87
CA GLN A 143 20.24 -15.12 57.00
C GLN A 143 21.55 -14.46 56.53
N ARG A 144 21.94 -14.77 55.29
CA ARG A 144 23.21 -14.34 54.69
C ARG A 144 23.07 -12.98 54.01
N LEU A 145 24.05 -12.11 54.20
CA LEU A 145 24.21 -10.91 53.40
C LEU A 145 24.40 -11.29 51.92
N SER A 146 23.86 -10.47 51.01
CA SER A 146 24.02 -10.69 49.57
C SER A 146 24.16 -9.39 48.77
N ALA A 147 24.20 -9.53 47.44
CA ALA A 147 24.46 -8.47 46.47
C ALA A 147 23.60 -7.22 46.71
N GLY A 148 24.18 -6.03 46.49
CA GLY A 148 23.50 -4.74 46.68
C GLY A 148 23.17 -4.35 48.12
N GLY A 149 23.47 -5.21 49.12
CA GLY A 149 23.06 -4.99 50.51
C GLY A 149 21.69 -5.57 50.86
N GLY A 150 21.23 -6.57 50.11
CA GLY A 150 20.09 -7.40 50.50
C GLY A 150 20.50 -8.58 51.39
N TYR A 151 19.50 -9.38 51.77
CA TYR A 151 19.63 -10.62 52.51
C TYR A 151 19.00 -11.79 51.74
N ALA A 152 19.46 -13.00 52.01
CA ALA A 152 18.80 -14.23 51.58
C ALA A 152 18.75 -15.26 52.74
N VAL A 153 17.68 -16.04 52.76
CA VAL A 153 17.46 -17.19 53.66
C VAL A 153 17.05 -18.36 52.77
N GLN A 154 17.62 -19.54 53.00
CA GLN A 154 17.13 -20.76 52.35
C GLN A 154 16.27 -21.56 53.30
N CYS A 155 15.12 -22.05 52.84
CA CYS A 155 14.22 -22.95 53.56
C CYS A 155 14.08 -24.26 52.79
N ASP A 156 13.41 -25.26 53.35
CA ASP A 156 13.35 -26.61 52.75
C ASP A 156 12.70 -26.65 51.36
N GLN A 157 11.73 -25.77 51.08
CA GLN A 157 10.97 -25.75 49.82
C GLN A 157 11.13 -24.45 49.01
N ALA A 158 11.67 -23.39 49.62
CA ALA A 158 11.72 -22.02 49.08
C ALA A 158 12.98 -21.28 49.52
N ASP A 159 13.38 -20.22 48.80
CA ASP A 159 14.33 -19.22 49.30
C ASP A 159 13.59 -17.88 49.51
N ILE A 160 13.84 -17.21 50.64
CA ILE A 160 13.34 -15.86 50.93
C ILE A 160 14.47 -14.86 50.63
N TYR A 161 14.18 -13.86 49.82
CA TYR A 161 15.10 -12.78 49.48
C TYR A 161 14.55 -11.44 49.94
N TRP A 162 15.40 -10.61 50.55
CA TRP A 162 15.06 -9.23 50.91
C TRP A 162 16.04 -8.24 50.30
N HIS A 163 15.54 -7.11 49.82
CA HIS A 163 16.35 -5.95 49.49
C HIS A 163 15.62 -4.66 49.88
N PRO A 164 16.32 -3.62 50.40
CA PRO A 164 15.66 -2.40 50.89
C PRO A 164 14.93 -1.59 49.80
N ALA A 165 15.14 -1.90 48.52
CA ALA A 165 14.43 -1.30 47.39
C ALA A 165 13.23 -2.13 46.86
N THR A 166 13.00 -3.34 47.37
CA THR A 166 11.91 -4.23 46.90
C THR A 166 10.98 -4.70 48.03
N GLY A 167 11.52 -5.06 49.20
CA GLY A 167 10.80 -5.79 50.24
C GLY A 167 11.39 -7.19 50.45
N ALA A 168 10.69 -8.04 51.20
CA ALA A 168 11.03 -9.46 51.38
C ALA A 168 9.99 -10.32 50.66
N PHE A 169 10.45 -11.25 49.82
CA PHE A 169 9.59 -12.16 49.05
C PHE A 169 10.20 -13.56 48.99
N GLU A 170 9.34 -14.58 48.87
CA GLU A 170 9.74 -15.97 48.64
C GLU A 170 9.77 -16.31 47.14
N VAL A 171 10.59 -17.28 46.78
CA VAL A 171 10.55 -17.96 45.47
C VAL A 171 10.69 -19.46 45.74
N HIS A 172 9.84 -20.30 45.15
CA HIS A 172 9.83 -21.75 45.41
C HIS A 172 9.80 -22.62 44.15
N GLY A 173 9.68 -23.94 44.35
CA GLY A 173 9.38 -24.90 43.29
C GLY A 173 10.32 -24.86 42.09
N ALA A 174 9.74 -24.81 40.89
CA ALA A 174 10.48 -24.80 39.62
C ALA A 174 11.03 -23.41 39.25
N ILE A 175 10.37 -22.34 39.70
CA ILE A 175 10.84 -20.96 39.46
C ILE A 175 12.12 -20.72 40.27
N LEU A 176 12.20 -21.17 41.52
CA LEU A 176 13.42 -21.12 42.33
C LEU A 176 14.57 -21.89 41.69
N GLN A 177 14.30 -23.10 41.17
CA GLN A 177 15.31 -23.89 40.47
C GLN A 177 15.85 -23.13 39.25
N LYS A 178 14.97 -22.50 38.48
CA LYS A 178 15.34 -21.65 37.34
C LYS A 178 16.16 -20.43 37.77
N TYR A 179 15.66 -19.66 38.73
CA TYR A 179 16.32 -18.46 39.27
C TYR A 179 17.71 -18.78 39.82
N ARG A 180 17.85 -19.81 40.66
CA ARG A 180 19.15 -20.33 41.14
C ARG A 180 20.08 -20.72 39.98
N SER A 181 19.58 -21.36 38.93
CA SER A 181 20.40 -21.74 37.76
C SER A 181 20.97 -20.55 36.98
N MET A 182 20.34 -19.37 37.09
CA MET A 182 20.80 -18.11 36.48
C MET A 182 21.76 -17.30 37.37
N GLY A 183 22.01 -17.74 38.62
CA GLY A 183 22.77 -17.00 39.63
C GLY A 183 21.93 -16.29 40.70
N ALA A 184 20.62 -16.53 40.72
CA ALA A 184 19.65 -15.93 41.63
C ALA A 184 19.75 -14.40 41.71
N GLU A 185 19.93 -13.82 42.89
CA GLU A 185 19.97 -12.37 43.12
C GLU A 185 21.21 -11.67 42.53
N ASN A 186 22.15 -12.45 41.99
CA ASN A 186 23.32 -11.98 41.26
C ASN A 186 23.10 -11.98 39.72
N ALA A 187 21.97 -12.52 39.26
CA ALA A 187 21.57 -12.51 37.86
C ALA A 187 21.05 -11.11 37.44
N PHE A 188 20.96 -10.86 36.13
CA PHE A 188 20.47 -9.57 35.60
C PHE A 188 19.02 -9.26 36.02
N LEU A 189 18.23 -10.28 36.36
CA LEU A 189 16.86 -10.15 36.89
C LEU A 189 16.80 -9.34 38.19
N GLY A 190 17.86 -9.34 38.99
CA GLY A 190 17.87 -8.75 40.33
C GLY A 190 16.99 -9.52 41.32
N TYR A 191 16.65 -8.86 42.44
CA TYR A 191 15.81 -9.43 43.50
C TYR A 191 14.36 -9.65 43.03
N PRO A 192 13.60 -10.57 43.67
CA PRO A 192 12.16 -10.64 43.49
C PRO A 192 11.47 -9.36 43.98
N ILE A 193 10.32 -9.06 43.36
CA ILE A 193 9.39 -7.99 43.71
C ILE A 193 7.97 -8.52 43.98
N SER A 194 7.79 -9.85 43.98
CA SER A 194 6.60 -10.57 44.42
C SER A 194 7.01 -11.95 44.96
N ASP A 195 6.16 -12.54 45.80
CA ASP A 195 6.14 -13.99 46.03
C ASP A 195 5.77 -14.74 44.72
N GLU A 196 5.83 -16.06 44.69
CA GLU A 196 5.31 -16.86 43.56
C GLU A 196 3.77 -16.86 43.54
N GLN A 197 3.20 -16.39 42.43
CA GLN A 197 1.76 -16.21 42.26
C GLN A 197 1.14 -17.25 41.31
N PRO A 198 -0.01 -17.85 41.64
CA PRO A 198 -0.73 -18.75 40.74
C PRO A 198 -1.29 -18.00 39.51
N VAL A 199 -1.00 -18.51 38.31
CA VAL A 199 -1.53 -17.98 37.06
C VAL A 199 -2.84 -18.70 36.72
N PHE A 200 -3.91 -17.94 36.49
CA PHE A 200 -5.25 -18.47 36.19
C PHE A 200 -5.72 -18.19 34.76
N ASN A 201 -6.52 -19.09 34.21
CA ASN A 201 -7.45 -18.81 33.11
C ASN A 201 -8.87 -19.15 33.58
N GLY A 202 -9.72 -18.14 33.67
CA GLY A 202 -10.99 -18.24 34.39
C GLY A 202 -10.76 -18.64 35.86
N SER A 203 -11.37 -19.75 36.29
CA SER A 203 -11.17 -20.32 37.64
C SER A 203 -10.13 -21.46 37.69
N GLN A 204 -9.49 -21.80 36.57
CA GLN A 204 -8.49 -22.87 36.50
C GLN A 204 -7.08 -22.29 36.65
N GLN A 205 -6.30 -22.78 37.62
CA GLN A 205 -4.86 -22.52 37.65
C GLN A 205 -4.18 -23.27 36.50
N ILE A 206 -3.36 -22.55 35.74
CA ILE A 206 -2.65 -23.05 34.55
C ILE A 206 -1.12 -23.02 34.71
N GLY A 207 -0.61 -22.34 35.75
CA GLY A 207 0.81 -22.29 36.07
C GLY A 207 1.11 -21.37 37.25
N ALA A 208 2.32 -20.80 37.27
CA ALA A 208 2.80 -19.86 38.27
C ALA A 208 3.71 -18.78 37.66
N VAL A 209 3.96 -17.71 38.41
CA VAL A 209 4.81 -16.57 38.02
C VAL A 209 5.47 -15.92 39.23
N SER A 210 6.74 -15.52 39.10
CA SER A 210 7.41 -14.61 40.05
C SER A 210 7.99 -13.43 39.30
N HIS A 211 7.77 -12.22 39.82
CA HIS A 211 8.28 -10.98 39.26
C HIS A 211 9.61 -10.58 39.92
N PHE A 212 10.55 -10.05 39.13
CA PHE A 212 11.88 -9.61 39.56
C PHE A 212 12.14 -8.17 39.11
N GLN A 213 13.16 -7.51 39.67
CA GLN A 213 13.48 -6.11 39.40
C GLN A 213 13.64 -5.76 37.91
N SER A 214 14.17 -6.70 37.11
CA SER A 214 14.45 -6.48 35.68
C SER A 214 13.74 -7.48 34.73
N GLY A 215 12.82 -8.31 35.22
CA GLY A 215 12.17 -9.34 34.39
C GLY A 215 11.12 -10.16 35.14
N THR A 216 10.68 -11.27 34.56
CA THR A 216 9.68 -12.16 35.18
C THR A 216 9.92 -13.60 34.73
N ILE A 217 9.88 -14.55 35.68
CA ILE A 217 9.92 -15.98 35.38
C ILE A 217 8.50 -16.54 35.44
N TYR A 218 8.10 -17.25 34.39
CA TYR A 218 6.82 -17.94 34.27
C TYR A 218 7.05 -19.45 34.26
N TRP A 219 6.18 -20.21 34.93
CA TRP A 219 6.21 -21.67 34.90
C TRP A 219 4.85 -22.28 34.53
N SER A 220 4.86 -23.34 33.73
CA SER A 220 3.74 -24.28 33.62
C SER A 220 4.23 -25.72 33.57
N ALA A 221 3.37 -26.67 33.92
CA ALA A 221 3.67 -28.10 33.85
C ALA A 221 3.93 -28.61 32.41
N ALA A 222 3.53 -27.86 31.37
CA ALA A 222 3.75 -28.20 29.96
C ALA A 222 5.01 -27.57 29.36
N THR A 223 5.48 -26.45 29.92
CA THR A 223 6.59 -25.65 29.36
C THR A 223 7.86 -25.68 30.19
N GLY A 224 7.77 -25.94 31.50
CA GLY A 224 8.86 -25.64 32.43
C GLY A 224 8.92 -24.15 32.79
N ALA A 225 10.01 -23.74 33.44
CA ALA A 225 10.21 -22.38 33.97
C ALA A 225 11.14 -21.57 33.07
N HIS A 226 10.64 -20.45 32.54
CA HIS A 226 11.33 -19.59 31.58
C HIS A 226 11.20 -18.11 31.93
N GLU A 227 12.26 -17.35 31.66
CA GLU A 227 12.28 -15.91 31.89
C GLU A 227 11.87 -15.11 30.63
N VAL A 228 11.26 -13.95 30.85
CA VAL A 228 11.01 -12.94 29.82
C VAL A 228 11.33 -11.56 30.43
N HIS A 229 12.03 -10.68 29.70
CA HIS A 229 12.44 -9.37 30.23
C HIS A 229 12.30 -8.20 29.25
N GLY A 230 12.58 -6.98 29.75
CA GLY A 230 12.68 -5.75 28.96
C GLY A 230 11.49 -5.42 28.04
N ASP A 231 11.82 -5.02 26.81
CA ASP A 231 10.85 -4.64 25.77
C ASP A 231 9.95 -5.84 25.37
N LEU A 232 10.46 -7.08 25.42
CA LEU A 232 9.70 -8.32 25.13
C LEU A 232 8.66 -8.61 26.22
N LEU A 233 9.02 -8.51 27.50
CA LEU A 233 8.10 -8.68 28.63
C LEU A 233 6.97 -7.65 28.57
N THR A 234 7.32 -6.40 28.24
CA THR A 234 6.37 -5.30 28.08
C THR A 234 5.34 -5.62 26.99
N ALA A 235 5.78 -6.10 25.82
CA ALA A 235 4.86 -6.52 24.76
C ALA A 235 4.00 -7.74 25.16
N TYR A 236 4.62 -8.76 25.77
CA TYR A 236 3.93 -9.98 26.20
C TYR A 236 2.80 -9.69 27.20
N GLN A 237 3.06 -8.90 28.24
CA GLN A 237 2.08 -8.54 29.25
C GLN A 237 1.02 -7.56 28.72
N ILE A 238 1.43 -6.46 28.08
CA ILE A 238 0.54 -5.33 27.77
C ILE A 238 -0.20 -5.51 26.44
N HIS A 239 0.41 -6.13 25.43
CA HIS A 239 -0.16 -6.25 24.07
C HIS A 239 -0.69 -7.64 23.74
N HIS A 240 -0.27 -8.67 24.47
CA HIS A 240 -0.66 -10.07 24.25
C HIS A 240 -1.25 -10.76 25.50
N HIS A 241 -1.44 -10.01 26.60
CA HIS A 241 -2.13 -10.43 27.83
C HIS A 241 -1.48 -11.60 28.63
N GLY A 242 -0.18 -11.83 28.45
CA GLY A 242 0.58 -12.82 29.23
C GLY A 242 0.13 -14.28 29.00
N PRO A 243 0.35 -15.19 29.98
CA PRO A 243 0.15 -16.62 29.76
C PRO A 243 -1.30 -17.07 29.56
N ALA A 244 -2.28 -16.22 29.89
CA ALA A 244 -3.70 -16.46 29.65
C ALA A 244 -4.20 -15.83 28.32
N GLY A 245 -3.33 -15.12 27.60
CA GLY A 245 -3.62 -14.48 26.33
C GLY A 245 -3.26 -15.33 25.10
N GLU A 246 -3.14 -14.68 23.94
CA GLU A 246 -3.06 -15.35 22.62
C GLU A 246 -1.76 -16.16 22.40
N LEU A 247 -0.72 -15.92 23.20
CA LEU A 247 0.59 -16.59 23.08
C LEU A 247 0.75 -17.85 23.93
N GLY A 248 0.00 -17.98 25.03
CA GLY A 248 0.28 -18.96 26.08
C GLY A 248 1.61 -18.71 26.80
N PHE A 249 2.09 -19.70 27.56
CA PHE A 249 3.35 -19.62 28.32
C PHE A 249 4.60 -19.57 27.42
N PRO A 250 5.72 -18.98 27.89
CA PRO A 250 7.02 -19.08 27.22
C PRO A 250 7.54 -20.53 27.16
N LEU A 251 8.21 -20.84 26.06
CA LEU A 251 8.93 -22.10 25.75
C LEU A 251 10.46 -21.92 25.73
N SER A 252 10.94 -20.68 25.88
CA SER A 252 12.36 -20.35 26.00
C SER A 252 12.56 -19.13 26.88
N ASP A 253 13.77 -19.01 27.40
CA ASP A 253 14.32 -17.75 27.89
C ASP A 253 14.57 -16.79 26.72
N GLU A 254 14.90 -15.52 26.99
CA GLU A 254 15.26 -14.58 25.94
C GLU A 254 16.56 -15.03 25.26
N THR A 255 16.45 -15.36 23.97
CA THR A 255 17.49 -16.01 23.18
C THR A 255 17.98 -15.07 22.09
N ASN A 256 19.30 -14.92 21.95
CA ASN A 256 19.88 -14.13 20.87
C ASN A 256 19.86 -14.94 19.57
N SER A 257 19.50 -14.27 18.47
CA SER A 257 19.69 -14.82 17.12
C SER A 257 21.16 -15.18 16.84
N PRO A 258 21.48 -16.11 15.91
CA PRO A 258 22.85 -16.56 15.63
C PRO A 258 23.85 -15.45 15.24
N SER A 259 23.34 -14.28 14.83
CA SER A 259 24.07 -13.08 14.41
C SER A 259 23.99 -11.91 15.41
N ASP A 260 23.34 -12.10 16.57
CA ASP A 260 23.23 -11.13 17.68
C ASP A 260 22.48 -9.80 17.37
N VAL A 261 21.77 -9.73 16.23
CA VAL A 261 21.02 -8.53 15.78
C VAL A 261 19.59 -8.45 16.32
N CYS A 262 19.01 -9.60 16.63
CA CYS A 262 17.67 -9.76 17.19
C CYS A 262 17.71 -10.67 18.42
N ARG A 263 16.78 -10.47 19.34
CA ARG A 263 16.56 -11.33 20.52
C ARG A 263 15.10 -11.74 20.59
N PHE A 264 14.78 -12.94 21.08
CA PHE A 264 13.42 -13.47 21.03
C PHE A 264 13.08 -14.40 22.19
N ASN A 265 11.78 -14.48 22.51
CA ASN A 265 11.21 -15.55 23.34
C ASN A 265 10.24 -16.38 22.48
N ASN A 266 10.37 -17.69 22.58
CA ASN A 266 9.38 -18.64 22.08
C ASN A 266 8.22 -18.73 23.08
N PHE A 267 6.99 -18.89 22.60
CA PHE A 267 5.77 -19.11 23.41
C PHE A 267 4.92 -20.23 22.79
N GLN A 268 4.01 -20.83 23.56
CA GLN A 268 3.19 -21.96 23.09
C GLN A 268 2.53 -21.74 21.72
N HIS A 269 2.12 -20.51 21.39
CA HIS A 269 1.37 -20.15 20.18
C HIS A 269 2.02 -19.04 19.34
N GLY A 270 3.33 -18.77 19.50
CA GLY A 270 4.05 -17.80 18.67
C GLY A 270 5.47 -17.52 19.15
N ILE A 271 6.09 -16.49 18.58
CA ILE A 271 7.38 -15.92 18.98
C ILE A 271 7.19 -14.41 19.14
N LEU A 272 7.77 -13.81 20.17
CA LEU A 272 8.01 -12.36 20.21
C LEU A 272 9.48 -12.08 19.91
N VAL A 273 9.73 -11.21 18.95
CA VAL A 273 11.07 -10.86 18.46
C VAL A 273 11.31 -9.37 18.65
N TRP A 274 12.42 -9.02 19.30
CA TRP A 274 12.92 -7.67 19.45
C TRP A 274 14.07 -7.42 18.47
N GLN A 275 13.92 -6.39 17.64
CA GLN A 275 14.86 -6.00 16.59
C GLN A 275 15.75 -4.84 17.07
N ALA A 276 17.07 -5.04 17.13
CA ALA A 276 17.96 -4.00 17.67
C ALA A 276 18.02 -2.72 16.79
N ALA A 277 17.85 -2.86 15.48
CA ALA A 277 18.01 -1.78 14.51
C ALA A 277 16.95 -0.66 14.61
N ASN A 278 15.72 -1.01 15.00
CA ASN A 278 14.56 -0.11 15.09
C ASN A 278 13.89 -0.12 16.48
N ARG A 279 14.34 -0.99 17.39
CA ARG A 279 13.75 -1.26 18.72
C ARG A 279 12.28 -1.71 18.69
N GLN A 280 11.83 -2.29 17.57
CA GLN A 280 10.47 -2.81 17.44
C GLN A 280 10.36 -4.22 18.02
N VAL A 281 9.26 -4.50 18.72
CA VAL A 281 8.83 -5.87 19.04
C VAL A 281 7.78 -6.33 18.04
N SER A 282 7.93 -7.56 17.56
CA SER A 282 7.04 -8.18 16.57
C SER A 282 6.53 -9.54 17.03
N LEU A 283 5.22 -9.76 16.92
CA LEU A 283 4.59 -11.08 17.02
C LEU A 283 4.76 -11.83 15.70
N ILE A 284 5.30 -13.05 15.77
CA ILE A 284 5.38 -14.01 14.67
C ILE A 284 4.59 -15.27 15.07
N ASN A 285 3.46 -15.54 14.41
CA ASN A 285 2.73 -16.81 14.61
C ASN A 285 2.17 -17.44 13.31
N ARG A 286 2.28 -16.75 12.16
CA ARG A 286 1.89 -17.20 10.81
C ARG A 286 2.87 -16.66 9.76
N LEU A 287 3.07 -17.42 8.68
CA LEU A 287 3.89 -17.02 7.52
C LEU A 287 3.06 -16.99 6.23
N LYS A 288 3.44 -16.11 5.31
CA LYS A 288 2.79 -15.92 4.03
C LYS A 288 3.83 -15.86 2.92
N LEU A 289 3.99 -16.96 2.20
CA LEU A 289 4.85 -17.05 1.02
C LEU A 289 4.08 -16.52 -0.19
N VAL A 290 4.35 -15.27 -0.59
CA VAL A 290 3.78 -14.72 -1.82
C VAL A 290 4.75 -15.04 -2.95
N VAL A 291 4.35 -15.93 -3.86
CA VAL A 291 4.96 -15.98 -5.20
C VAL A 291 4.52 -14.69 -5.88
N THR A 292 5.46 -13.84 -6.24
CA THR A 292 5.18 -12.51 -6.81
C THR A 292 5.24 -12.54 -8.33
N ARG A 293 6.07 -13.42 -8.90
CA ARG A 293 6.24 -13.58 -10.34
C ARG A 293 6.66 -14.98 -10.75
N LEU A 294 6.16 -15.41 -11.91
CA LEU A 294 6.67 -16.52 -12.69
C LEU A 294 6.98 -16.02 -14.11
N GLU A 295 8.06 -16.51 -14.71
CA GLU A 295 8.42 -16.31 -16.12
C GLU A 295 8.71 -17.69 -16.74
N THR A 296 8.30 -17.95 -17.97
CA THR A 296 8.80 -19.08 -18.76
C THR A 296 9.15 -18.65 -20.19
N ASP A 297 10.20 -19.27 -20.75
CA ASP A 297 10.65 -19.10 -22.14
C ASP A 297 10.42 -20.40 -22.95
N GLU A 298 9.34 -21.16 -22.67
CA GLU A 298 8.97 -22.36 -23.43
C GLU A 298 7.97 -22.07 -24.56
N ASP A 299 8.09 -22.83 -25.65
CA ASP A 299 7.25 -22.74 -26.85
C ASP A 299 6.12 -23.79 -26.79
N ASP A 300 4.89 -23.32 -26.53
CA ASP A 300 3.63 -24.06 -26.25
C ASP A 300 3.47 -24.59 -24.79
N ASP A 301 2.28 -25.12 -24.49
CA ASP A 301 1.83 -25.90 -23.32
C ASP A 301 1.59 -25.23 -21.92
N ASP A 302 0.91 -26.01 -21.04
CA ASP A 302 0.06 -25.56 -19.91
C ASP A 302 0.78 -25.62 -18.53
N LEU A 303 1.87 -24.85 -18.36
CA LEU A 303 2.81 -24.92 -17.22
C LEU A 303 2.18 -25.15 -15.83
N LEU A 304 2.58 -26.21 -15.12
CA LEU A 304 2.14 -26.53 -13.75
C LEU A 304 3.23 -26.23 -12.71
N VAL A 305 2.94 -25.40 -11.70
CA VAL A 305 3.92 -25.02 -10.65
C VAL A 305 3.52 -25.55 -9.26
N ARG A 306 4.33 -26.45 -8.71
CA ARG A 306 4.15 -27.05 -7.38
C ARG A 306 5.10 -26.40 -6.38
N THR A 307 4.56 -25.76 -5.35
CA THR A 307 5.35 -25.19 -4.24
C THR A 307 5.15 -26.00 -2.96
N GLN A 308 6.24 -26.27 -2.26
CA GLN A 308 6.30 -26.99 -1.00
C GLN A 308 7.12 -26.19 0.00
N VAL A 309 6.69 -26.18 1.26
CA VAL A 309 7.42 -25.52 2.35
C VAL A 309 7.62 -26.52 3.47
N LEU A 310 8.88 -26.70 3.84
CA LEU A 310 9.31 -27.49 5.00
C LEU A 310 9.68 -26.52 6.13
N ILE A 311 9.28 -26.83 7.35
CA ILE A 311 9.68 -26.11 8.56
C ILE A 311 10.37 -27.11 9.47
N ASP A 312 11.69 -26.95 9.59
CA ASP A 312 12.58 -27.78 10.39
C ASP A 312 12.77 -27.14 11.76
N HIS A 313 12.06 -27.66 12.76
CA HIS A 313 12.21 -27.28 14.17
C HIS A 313 13.47 -27.94 14.78
N VAL A 314 14.16 -27.25 15.69
CA VAL A 314 15.36 -27.78 16.37
C VAL A 314 15.04 -29.01 17.23
N GLN A 315 13.78 -29.18 17.63
CA GLN A 315 13.28 -30.36 18.35
C GLN A 315 12.82 -31.53 17.44
N GLY A 316 13.15 -31.50 16.14
CA GLY A 316 13.14 -32.69 15.28
C GLY A 316 11.80 -33.10 14.64
N GLN A 317 10.72 -32.32 14.80
CA GLN A 317 9.50 -32.50 14.00
C GLN A 317 9.51 -31.56 12.79
N GLN A 318 9.87 -32.09 11.61
CA GLN A 318 9.68 -31.38 10.34
C GLN A 318 8.19 -31.31 10.00
N LYS A 319 7.67 -30.11 9.75
CA LYS A 319 6.33 -29.91 9.18
C LYS A 319 6.45 -29.66 7.68
N ARG A 320 5.59 -30.30 6.88
CA ARG A 320 5.51 -30.12 5.41
C ARG A 320 4.16 -29.55 5.03
N PHE A 321 4.18 -28.46 4.26
CA PHE A 321 3.02 -27.83 3.65
C PHE A 321 3.22 -27.77 2.13
N GLU A 322 2.14 -27.77 1.35
CA GLU A 322 2.22 -27.84 -0.11
C GLU A 322 1.04 -27.15 -0.78
N LYS A 323 1.29 -26.43 -1.87
CA LYS A 323 0.27 -25.84 -2.76
C LYS A 323 0.70 -26.01 -4.21
N GLN A 324 -0.15 -26.69 -4.96
CA GLN A 324 -0.11 -26.70 -6.42
C GLN A 324 -0.78 -25.41 -6.91
N PHE A 325 -0.06 -24.66 -7.73
CA PHE A 325 -0.61 -23.60 -8.56
C PHE A 325 -0.98 -24.25 -9.90
N GLY A 326 -2.18 -23.96 -10.41
CA GLY A 326 -2.76 -24.67 -11.56
C GLY A 326 -2.06 -24.41 -12.89
N GLU A 327 -2.48 -25.16 -13.91
CA GLU A 327 -2.04 -25.05 -15.31
C GLU A 327 -2.07 -23.60 -15.83
N TYR A 328 -1.02 -23.20 -16.54
CA TYR A 328 -0.78 -21.84 -17.02
C TYR A 328 -0.39 -21.78 -18.51
N SER A 329 -1.35 -22.02 -19.38
CA SER A 329 -1.30 -21.61 -20.79
C SER A 329 -1.08 -20.09 -20.92
N ASN A 330 0.16 -19.73 -21.25
CA ASN A 330 0.60 -18.54 -22.00
C ASN A 330 2.13 -18.44 -21.91
N GLN A 331 2.81 -18.08 -23.00
CA GLN A 331 4.22 -17.70 -22.93
C GLN A 331 4.42 -16.44 -22.06
N GLY A 332 5.60 -16.29 -21.44
CA GLY A 332 6.02 -15.05 -20.80
C GLY A 332 5.76 -14.93 -19.29
N THR A 333 5.24 -13.78 -18.84
CA THR A 333 5.27 -13.34 -17.43
C THR A 333 3.90 -13.36 -16.75
N LYS A 334 3.78 -14.13 -15.66
CA LYS A 334 2.64 -14.07 -14.73
C LYS A 334 3.05 -13.30 -13.47
N THR A 335 2.37 -12.18 -13.19
CA THR A 335 2.55 -11.39 -11.96
C THR A 335 1.34 -11.57 -11.04
N PHE A 336 1.55 -11.87 -9.76
CA PHE A 336 0.46 -11.99 -8.78
C PHE A 336 0.17 -10.63 -8.15
N SER A 337 -1.06 -10.13 -8.33
CA SER A 337 -1.50 -8.78 -7.95
C SER A 337 -2.10 -8.68 -6.54
N ASN A 338 -2.38 -9.82 -5.92
CA ASN A 338 -3.17 -9.97 -4.71
C ASN A 338 -2.39 -10.83 -3.69
N PRO A 339 -2.20 -10.38 -2.43
CA PRO A 339 -1.42 -11.15 -1.47
C PRO A 339 -2.11 -12.47 -1.09
N ASP A 340 -3.44 -12.55 -1.22
CA ASP A 340 -4.23 -13.72 -0.81
C ASP A 340 -4.24 -14.85 -1.86
N GLU A 341 -3.75 -14.59 -3.08
CA GLU A 341 -3.45 -15.62 -4.08
C GLU A 341 -2.17 -16.40 -3.75
N GLY A 342 -1.31 -15.84 -2.87
CA GLY A 342 -0.08 -16.47 -2.38
C GLY A 342 -0.30 -17.77 -1.60
N PHE A 343 0.80 -18.37 -1.16
CA PHE A 343 0.78 -19.52 -0.26
C PHE A 343 0.83 -19.05 1.20
N ILE A 344 -0.36 -18.85 1.78
CA ILE A 344 -0.51 -18.65 3.22
C ILE A 344 -0.19 -19.98 3.91
N CYS A 345 0.74 -19.93 4.87
CA CYS A 345 1.15 -21.07 5.68
C CYS A 345 0.82 -20.75 7.14
N ASP A 346 -0.40 -21.12 7.55
CA ASP A 346 -0.90 -20.99 8.92
C ASP A 346 -0.29 -22.08 9.84
N CYS A 347 1.03 -22.23 9.78
CA CYS A 347 1.79 -23.06 10.70
C CYS A 347 1.95 -22.32 12.03
N PRO A 348 1.60 -22.91 13.18
CA PRO A 348 2.05 -22.40 14.47
C PRO A 348 3.57 -22.54 14.53
N ILE A 349 4.26 -21.40 14.43
CA ILE A 349 5.70 -21.28 14.56
C ILE A 349 5.99 -20.68 15.93
N ASN A 350 6.63 -21.49 16.75
CA ASN A 350 6.96 -21.26 18.16
C ASN A 350 8.41 -21.67 18.47
N ASP A 351 9.27 -21.67 17.44
CA ASP A 351 10.69 -21.97 17.52
C ASP A 351 11.46 -20.94 16.69
N GLY A 352 12.06 -19.95 17.36
CA GLY A 352 12.88 -18.90 16.74
C GLY A 352 14.25 -19.36 16.23
N ASN A 353 14.52 -20.67 16.26
CA ASN A 353 15.66 -21.28 15.55
C ASN A 353 15.21 -22.18 14.38
N ALA A 354 13.92 -22.17 14.02
CA ALA A 354 13.41 -22.99 12.92
C ALA A 354 13.97 -22.58 11.55
N ILE A 355 14.22 -23.55 10.68
CA ILE A 355 14.65 -23.33 9.30
C ILE A 355 13.45 -23.52 8.37
N LEU A 356 13.19 -22.54 7.52
CA LEU A 356 12.13 -22.54 6.52
C LEU A 356 12.71 -22.90 5.14
N THR A 357 12.46 -24.12 4.65
CA THR A 357 12.91 -24.54 3.31
C THR A 357 11.76 -24.47 2.31
N VAL A 358 11.84 -23.52 1.38
CA VAL A 358 10.93 -23.40 0.22
C VAL A 358 11.49 -24.24 -0.92
N ASN A 359 10.78 -25.30 -1.28
CA ASN A 359 10.99 -26.10 -2.47
C ASN A 359 9.95 -25.71 -3.53
N MET A 360 10.33 -25.63 -4.79
CA MET A 360 9.37 -25.45 -5.89
C MET A 360 9.82 -26.26 -7.10
N GLN A 361 8.84 -26.82 -7.81
CA GLN A 361 8.99 -27.56 -9.05
C GLN A 361 8.06 -26.95 -10.08
N ALA A 362 8.51 -26.85 -11.33
CA ALA A 362 7.70 -26.49 -12.47
C ALA A 362 7.75 -27.63 -13.48
N PHE A 363 6.58 -28.01 -13.98
CA PHE A 363 6.37 -29.10 -14.92
C PHE A 363 5.72 -28.57 -16.19
N ASP A 364 6.16 -29.08 -17.33
CA ASP A 364 5.41 -29.05 -18.57
C ASP A 364 4.12 -29.91 -18.46
N VAL A 365 3.19 -29.79 -19.40
CA VAL A 365 1.94 -30.57 -19.42
C VAL A 365 1.50 -30.91 -20.85
N ASP A 366 2.40 -31.45 -21.68
CA ASP A 366 2.08 -31.86 -23.05
C ASP A 366 1.25 -33.16 -23.07
N ALA A 367 -0.09 -33.00 -23.13
CA ALA A 367 -1.08 -34.07 -23.22
C ALA A 367 -1.16 -35.10 -22.06
N GLY A 368 -0.38 -34.98 -20.99
CA GLY A 368 -0.73 -35.57 -19.68
C GLY A 368 0.41 -35.89 -18.71
N LEU A 369 0.39 -35.22 -17.55
CA LEU A 369 1.39 -35.26 -16.46
C LEU A 369 2.14 -36.59 -16.24
N ASN A 370 3.44 -36.58 -16.55
CA ASN A 370 4.44 -37.58 -16.18
C ASN A 370 5.65 -36.89 -15.50
N PHE A 371 5.65 -36.87 -14.16
CA PHE A 371 6.57 -36.07 -13.32
C PHE A 371 8.09 -36.38 -13.42
N ASN A 372 8.57 -37.14 -14.42
CA ASN A 372 9.99 -37.51 -14.59
C ASN A 372 10.64 -36.91 -15.84
N ASP A 373 9.85 -36.65 -16.88
CA ASP A 373 10.21 -36.07 -18.18
C ASP A 373 9.80 -34.59 -18.19
N ASP A 374 8.57 -34.29 -17.74
CA ASP A 374 7.97 -32.95 -17.71
C ASP A 374 8.71 -31.93 -16.82
N LEU A 375 9.67 -32.33 -15.97
CA LEU A 375 10.27 -31.47 -14.95
C LEU A 375 11.26 -30.44 -15.55
N ILE A 376 10.73 -29.34 -16.09
CA ILE A 376 11.54 -28.25 -16.65
C ILE A 376 12.33 -27.46 -15.58
N ALA A 377 11.86 -27.43 -14.33
CA ALA A 377 12.61 -26.78 -13.26
C ALA A 377 12.35 -27.36 -11.85
N GLN A 378 13.40 -27.36 -11.03
CA GLN A 378 13.30 -27.57 -9.59
C GLN A 378 14.28 -26.68 -8.84
N PHE A 379 13.85 -26.12 -7.71
CA PHE A 379 14.70 -25.37 -6.80
C PHE A 379 14.35 -25.60 -5.32
N SER A 380 15.31 -25.26 -4.46
CA SER A 380 15.21 -25.34 -3.00
C SER A 380 15.93 -24.14 -2.38
N LYS A 381 15.34 -23.53 -1.34
CA LYS A 381 15.88 -22.33 -0.68
C LYS A 381 15.54 -22.34 0.82
N SER A 382 16.56 -22.44 1.67
CA SER A 382 16.41 -22.58 3.13
C SER A 382 16.76 -21.28 3.84
N PHE A 383 15.79 -20.67 4.51
CA PHE A 383 15.95 -19.45 5.29
C PHE A 383 16.02 -19.78 6.77
N GLY A 384 17.02 -19.26 7.48
CA GLY A 384 16.93 -19.14 8.94
C GLY A 384 15.82 -18.15 9.27
N ILE A 385 14.98 -18.44 10.26
CA ILE A 385 13.86 -17.56 10.61
C ILE A 385 14.32 -16.15 11.02
N GLU A 386 15.58 -16.00 11.45
CA GLU A 386 16.22 -14.72 11.70
C GLU A 386 16.39 -13.84 10.45
N THR A 387 16.58 -14.42 9.24
CA THR A 387 16.58 -13.64 7.98
C THR A 387 15.18 -13.34 7.47
N LEU A 388 14.14 -13.87 8.13
CA LEU A 388 12.74 -13.52 7.85
C LEU A 388 12.30 -12.26 8.61
N TRP A 389 12.91 -11.98 9.77
CA TRP A 389 12.59 -10.80 10.58
C TRP A 389 13.69 -9.74 10.66
N ASP A 390 14.98 -10.07 10.51
CA ASP A 390 16.05 -9.08 10.44
C ASP A 390 16.57 -8.94 9.01
N SER A 391 16.05 -7.92 8.33
CA SER A 391 16.42 -7.55 6.97
C SER A 391 17.54 -6.51 6.90
N SER A 392 18.28 -6.32 7.99
CA SER A 392 19.62 -5.70 7.98
C SER A 392 20.73 -6.75 7.80
N LEU A 393 20.45 -8.01 8.12
CA LEU A 393 21.33 -9.13 7.78
C LEU A 393 21.46 -9.26 6.26
N PRO A 394 22.67 -9.50 5.72
CA PRO A 394 22.79 -10.08 4.39
C PRO A 394 22.21 -11.50 4.44
N ASP A 395 21.48 -11.90 3.40
CA ASP A 395 20.80 -13.19 3.35
C ASP A 395 21.78 -14.35 3.59
N LEU A 396 21.76 -14.89 4.82
CA LEU A 396 22.64 -15.98 5.26
C LEU A 396 22.46 -17.17 4.30
N GLN A 397 23.58 -17.73 3.83
CA GLN A 397 23.67 -18.73 2.75
C GLN A 397 23.42 -18.21 1.31
N GLY A 398 23.41 -16.89 1.07
CA GLY A 398 23.24 -16.31 -0.28
C GLY A 398 21.79 -16.40 -0.77
N ASN A 399 20.85 -16.07 0.10
CA ASN A 399 19.43 -16.34 -0.06
C ASN A 399 18.61 -15.10 -0.47
N ASP A 400 18.99 -14.43 -1.56
CA ASP A 400 18.27 -13.24 -2.07
C ASP A 400 16.75 -13.48 -2.12
N LEU A 401 16.06 -12.82 -1.19
CA LEU A 401 14.60 -12.89 -0.96
C LEU A 401 13.76 -12.30 -2.11
N GLY A 402 14.38 -11.90 -3.21
CA GLY A 402 13.73 -11.44 -4.44
C GLY A 402 14.09 -12.20 -5.72
N THR A 403 15.10 -13.09 -5.79
CA THR A 403 15.60 -13.57 -7.10
C THR A 403 15.72 -15.07 -7.36
N PHE A 404 15.26 -15.44 -8.55
CA PHE A 404 15.88 -16.37 -9.49
C PHE A 404 16.37 -17.70 -8.92
N ALA A 405 15.40 -18.57 -8.68
CA ALA A 405 15.54 -19.89 -9.29
C ALA A 405 15.53 -19.78 -10.82
N ARG A 406 16.31 -20.64 -11.48
CA ARG A 406 16.19 -20.92 -12.92
C ARG A 406 15.98 -22.42 -13.12
N GLY A 407 15.28 -22.81 -14.19
CA GLY A 407 15.40 -24.16 -14.73
C GLY A 407 16.85 -24.51 -15.08
N PRO A 408 17.23 -25.80 -15.18
CA PRO A 408 18.60 -26.21 -15.54
C PRO A 408 19.09 -25.68 -16.89
N ASP A 409 18.16 -25.28 -17.76
CA ASP A 409 18.34 -24.68 -19.07
C ASP A 409 18.35 -23.13 -19.06
N GLY A 410 17.72 -22.51 -18.05
CA GLY A 410 17.54 -21.08 -17.90
C GLY A 410 16.16 -20.51 -18.24
N LYS A 411 15.22 -21.32 -18.76
CA LYS A 411 13.92 -20.86 -19.30
C LYS A 411 12.95 -20.41 -18.21
N PHE A 412 12.55 -21.33 -17.34
CA PHE A 412 11.65 -21.01 -16.22
C PHE A 412 12.37 -20.20 -15.14
N ARG A 413 11.69 -19.18 -14.59
CA ARG A 413 12.18 -18.31 -13.51
C ARG A 413 11.05 -18.00 -12.53
N ALA A 414 11.37 -17.94 -11.24
CA ALA A 414 10.42 -17.57 -10.18
C ALA A 414 10.95 -16.44 -9.30
N SER A 415 10.05 -15.56 -8.84
CA SER A 415 10.29 -14.61 -7.75
C SER A 415 9.23 -14.80 -6.68
N PHE A 416 9.64 -14.83 -5.42
CA PHE A 416 8.76 -14.99 -4.27
C PHE A 416 9.34 -14.27 -3.06
N THR A 417 8.49 -13.90 -2.11
CA THR A 417 8.92 -13.31 -0.84
C THR A 417 8.10 -13.89 0.30
N VAL A 418 8.78 -14.27 1.38
CA VAL A 418 8.14 -14.72 2.63
C VAL A 418 7.89 -13.50 3.51
N PHE A 419 6.62 -13.29 3.85
CA PHE A 419 6.14 -12.32 4.83
C PHE A 419 5.77 -13.03 6.13
N THR A 420 5.88 -12.32 7.24
CA THR A 420 5.32 -12.68 8.54
C THR A 420 3.98 -11.96 8.71
N ASP A 421 3.03 -12.49 9.49
CA ASP A 421 1.79 -11.75 9.84
C ASP A 421 2.04 -10.67 10.92
N GLN A 422 3.17 -9.96 10.81
CA GLN A 422 3.41 -8.74 11.58
C GLN A 422 2.24 -7.78 11.35
N ARG A 423 1.77 -7.15 12.43
CA ARG A 423 0.92 -5.96 12.33
C ARG A 423 1.69 -4.93 11.51
N VAL A 424 1.32 -4.82 10.22
CA VAL A 424 2.00 -3.96 9.23
C VAL A 424 2.24 -2.60 9.86
N VAL A 425 3.50 -2.16 9.89
CA VAL A 425 3.93 -0.86 10.45
C VAL A 425 2.91 0.18 10.04
N ASP A 426 2.18 0.72 11.02
CA ASP A 426 1.03 1.57 10.71
C ASP A 426 1.55 2.80 9.95
N PRO A 427 1.22 2.97 8.66
CA PRO A 427 1.79 4.05 7.89
C PRO A 427 1.20 5.41 8.33
N THR A 428 0.16 5.42 9.18
CA THR A 428 -0.30 6.63 9.88
C THR A 428 0.70 7.10 10.94
N ASP A 429 1.58 6.21 11.46
CA ASP A 429 2.77 6.61 12.22
C ASP A 429 3.85 7.16 11.27
N SER A 430 3.55 8.35 10.78
CA SER A 430 4.36 9.15 9.88
C SER A 430 5.76 9.48 10.39
N SER A 431 6.05 9.28 11.68
CA SER A 431 7.30 9.68 12.33
C SER A 431 8.53 9.03 11.68
N HIS A 432 8.44 7.73 11.39
CA HIS A 432 9.49 6.92 10.81
C HIS A 432 9.18 6.43 9.38
N PHE A 433 8.09 6.93 8.74
CA PHE A 433 7.68 6.47 7.40
C PHE A 433 8.80 6.57 6.35
N ARG A 434 9.59 7.65 6.36
CA ARG A 434 10.68 7.83 5.38
C ARG A 434 11.97 7.12 5.75
N GLU A 435 12.17 6.79 7.02
CA GLU A 435 13.31 6.02 7.54
C GLU A 435 13.16 4.53 7.25
N ASN A 436 11.93 4.03 7.34
CA ASN A 436 11.59 2.63 7.18
C ASN A 436 10.96 2.34 5.81
N LEU A 437 9.85 3.01 5.50
CA LEU A 437 8.91 2.62 4.44
C LEU A 437 9.18 3.30 3.09
N PHE A 438 10.37 3.88 2.89
CA PHE A 438 10.77 4.47 1.61
C PHE A 438 12.25 4.28 1.27
N TRP A 439 12.56 4.26 -0.03
CA TRP A 439 13.89 3.94 -0.57
C TRP A 439 15.01 4.85 -0.05
N SER A 440 16.17 4.25 0.29
CA SER A 440 17.40 4.98 0.63
C SER A 440 18.27 5.33 -0.58
N PHE A 441 17.98 4.78 -1.76
CA PHE A 441 18.62 5.16 -3.03
C PHE A 441 17.79 6.19 -3.82
N LYS A 442 18.49 6.96 -4.66
CA LYS A 442 17.91 8.07 -5.44
C LYS A 442 17.35 7.60 -6.78
N ASN A 443 16.23 8.18 -7.20
CA ASN A 443 15.56 8.04 -8.52
C ASN A 443 16.51 7.66 -9.67
N PRO A 444 16.61 6.37 -10.03
CA PRO A 444 17.49 5.90 -11.07
C PRO A 444 16.93 6.25 -12.44
N LYS A 445 17.83 6.61 -13.37
CA LYS A 445 17.51 6.94 -14.76
C LYS A 445 17.96 5.78 -15.63
N ILE A 446 17.05 5.22 -16.42
CA ILE A 446 17.35 4.07 -17.26
C ILE A 446 17.39 4.56 -18.70
N ALA A 447 18.55 4.35 -19.34
CA ALA A 447 18.82 4.93 -20.64
C ALA A 447 17.90 4.32 -21.71
N GLU A 448 17.71 3.01 -21.75
CA GLU A 448 16.69 2.36 -22.57
C GLU A 448 16.07 1.20 -21.78
N LEU A 449 14.73 1.07 -21.80
CA LEU A 449 14.03 -0.12 -21.29
C LEU A 449 14.05 -1.21 -22.38
N SER A 450 14.25 -2.48 -22.00
CA SER A 450 14.27 -3.60 -22.96
C SER A 450 12.86 -3.99 -23.42
N PHE A 451 12.78 -4.77 -24.50
CA PHE A 451 11.50 -5.29 -25.00
C PHE A 451 10.89 -6.32 -24.04
N ASP A 452 11.72 -7.19 -23.46
CA ASP A 452 11.37 -8.10 -22.37
C ASP A 452 10.85 -7.37 -21.11
N THR A 453 11.29 -6.14 -20.84
CA THR A 453 10.68 -5.28 -19.80
C THR A 453 9.31 -4.73 -20.24
N CYS A 454 9.13 -4.47 -21.54
CA CYS A 454 7.85 -4.06 -22.13
C CYS A 454 6.82 -5.21 -22.11
N ALA A 455 7.20 -6.43 -22.52
CA ALA A 455 6.39 -7.63 -22.40
C ALA A 455 5.97 -7.87 -20.94
N ALA A 456 6.93 -7.83 -20.01
CA ALA A 456 6.66 -7.93 -18.58
C ALA A 456 5.79 -6.79 -17.98
N THR A 457 5.56 -5.70 -18.73
CA THR A 457 4.67 -4.61 -18.32
C THR A 457 3.22 -4.84 -18.76
N PHE A 458 3.00 -5.44 -19.93
CA PHE A 458 1.70 -5.45 -20.59
C PHE A 458 1.15 -6.87 -20.76
N SER A 459 -0.11 -7.10 -20.38
CA SER A 459 -0.76 -8.42 -20.39
C SER A 459 -1.19 -8.92 -21.78
N ASP A 460 -0.86 -8.17 -22.82
CA ASP A 460 -1.12 -8.40 -24.25
C ASP A 460 0.17 -8.28 -25.10
N LEU A 461 1.35 -8.51 -24.50
CA LEU A 461 2.65 -8.59 -25.15
C LEU A 461 3.45 -9.82 -24.65
N GLU A 462 4.03 -10.56 -25.59
CA GLU A 462 4.96 -11.65 -25.31
C GLU A 462 6.43 -11.21 -25.56
N ALA A 463 7.40 -12.02 -25.16
CA ALA A 463 8.82 -11.60 -25.13
C ALA A 463 9.57 -11.92 -26.44
N ASP A 464 9.17 -13.00 -27.10
CA ASP A 464 9.52 -13.38 -28.47
C ASP A 464 8.74 -12.53 -29.51
N ASP A 465 7.47 -12.17 -29.17
CA ASP A 465 6.41 -11.51 -29.97
C ASP A 465 6.94 -11.03 -31.32
N THR A 466 6.90 -11.95 -32.29
CA THR A 466 7.68 -11.73 -33.50
C THR A 466 7.10 -10.55 -34.27
N TRP A 467 7.90 -9.49 -34.30
CA TRP A 467 7.72 -8.17 -34.91
C TRP A 467 7.29 -8.11 -36.40
N PHE A 468 7.00 -9.27 -36.99
CA PHE A 468 6.35 -9.45 -38.28
C PHE A 468 4.81 -9.39 -38.18
N PHE A 469 4.23 -9.82 -37.05
CA PHE A 469 2.78 -9.87 -36.84
C PHE A 469 2.22 -8.63 -36.14
N HIS A 470 2.95 -8.07 -35.17
CA HIS A 470 2.50 -6.91 -34.37
C HIS A 470 3.35 -5.64 -34.59
N PRO A 471 3.27 -4.99 -35.77
CA PRO A 471 4.08 -3.80 -36.08
C PRO A 471 3.75 -2.59 -35.18
N PHE A 472 2.53 -2.51 -34.66
CA PHE A 472 2.11 -1.45 -33.72
C PHE A 472 2.80 -1.59 -32.36
N ASN A 473 2.93 -2.81 -31.82
CA ASN A 473 3.59 -3.10 -30.55
C ASN A 473 5.06 -2.64 -30.60
N LYS A 474 5.76 -2.97 -31.69
CA LYS A 474 7.13 -2.52 -31.95
C LYS A 474 7.25 -1.01 -32.14
N ALA A 475 6.29 -0.37 -32.82
CA ALA A 475 6.28 1.08 -33.00
C ALA A 475 6.07 1.82 -31.67
N PHE A 476 5.15 1.33 -30.82
CA PHE A 476 4.93 1.82 -29.46
C PHE A 476 6.16 1.62 -28.58
N TYR A 477 6.80 0.45 -28.64
CA TYR A 477 8.04 0.16 -27.91
C TYR A 477 9.17 1.13 -28.28
N GLU A 478 9.57 1.21 -29.55
CA GLU A 478 10.69 2.06 -30.00
C GLU A 478 10.41 3.57 -29.85
N THR A 479 9.14 4.00 -29.96
CA THR A 479 8.79 5.44 -29.95
C THR A 479 8.44 5.97 -28.56
N VAL A 480 7.78 5.16 -27.72
CA VAL A 480 7.22 5.59 -26.42
C VAL A 480 7.95 4.88 -25.28
N TYR A 481 7.85 3.55 -25.20
CA TYR A 481 8.24 2.79 -24.02
C TYR A 481 9.75 2.81 -23.76
N LYS A 482 10.55 2.40 -24.76
CA LYS A 482 12.01 2.25 -24.70
C LYS A 482 12.71 3.51 -24.18
N GLY A 483 12.19 4.69 -24.51
CA GLY A 483 12.74 5.99 -24.11
C GLY A 483 12.16 6.58 -22.82
N ALA A 484 11.10 6.02 -22.24
CA ALA A 484 10.32 6.71 -21.21
C ALA A 484 11.10 6.94 -19.90
N ALA A 485 11.89 5.96 -19.44
CA ALA A 485 12.64 6.03 -18.18
C ALA A 485 13.91 6.92 -18.22
N LYS A 486 14.21 7.58 -19.35
CA LYS A 486 15.41 8.42 -19.55
C LYS A 486 15.51 9.60 -18.57
N THR A 487 14.37 10.12 -18.10
CA THR A 487 14.31 11.23 -17.12
C THR A 487 14.41 10.76 -15.67
N GLY A 488 13.97 9.53 -15.39
CA GLY A 488 13.91 8.89 -14.07
C GLY A 488 12.74 7.90 -13.98
N THR A 489 12.72 7.06 -12.95
CA THR A 489 11.74 5.99 -12.73
C THR A 489 10.77 6.27 -11.56
N CYS A 490 10.62 7.54 -11.16
CA CYS A 490 9.87 7.96 -9.97
C CYS A 490 8.45 7.37 -9.81
N PHE A 491 7.70 7.17 -10.90
CA PHE A 491 6.41 6.47 -10.87
C PHE A 491 6.56 5.04 -10.34
N GLY A 492 7.46 4.27 -10.93
CA GLY A 492 7.74 2.88 -10.53
C GLY A 492 8.28 2.75 -9.12
N MET A 493 9.14 3.69 -8.67
CA MET A 493 9.63 3.68 -7.27
C MET A 493 8.50 3.89 -6.25
N CYS A 494 7.60 4.83 -6.52
CA CYS A 494 6.47 5.09 -5.61
C CYS A 494 5.44 3.97 -5.67
N LEU A 495 5.22 3.35 -6.84
CA LEU A 495 4.31 2.21 -6.98
C LEU A 495 4.88 0.94 -6.33
N GLU A 496 6.17 0.64 -6.52
CA GLU A 496 6.84 -0.48 -5.87
C GLU A 496 6.80 -0.36 -4.33
N ALA A 497 6.96 0.86 -3.80
CA ALA A 497 6.78 1.12 -2.37
C ALA A 497 5.35 0.80 -1.88
N ILE A 498 4.33 1.10 -2.68
CA ILE A 498 2.94 0.70 -2.37
C ILE A 498 2.79 -0.83 -2.44
N TYR A 499 3.34 -1.51 -3.45
CA TYR A 499 3.30 -2.98 -3.53
C TYR A 499 3.97 -3.64 -2.30
N ALA A 500 5.08 -3.08 -1.81
CA ALA A 500 5.74 -3.55 -0.59
C ALA A 500 4.89 -3.33 0.67
N LEU A 501 4.28 -2.14 0.82
CA LEU A 501 3.31 -1.83 1.89
C LEU A 501 2.04 -2.69 1.86
N LYS A 502 1.69 -3.24 0.68
CA LYS A 502 0.53 -4.11 0.47
C LYS A 502 0.87 -5.61 0.51
N GLY A 503 2.13 -5.99 0.73
CA GLY A 503 2.56 -7.39 0.83
C GLY A 503 2.57 -8.15 -0.50
N VAL A 504 2.75 -7.45 -1.62
CA VAL A 504 2.73 -8.00 -3.01
C VAL A 504 3.98 -7.63 -3.82
N SER A 505 5.06 -7.23 -3.15
CA SER A 505 6.35 -6.94 -3.77
C SER A 505 7.35 -8.07 -3.54
N SER A 506 8.35 -8.15 -4.43
CA SER A 506 9.62 -8.87 -4.20
C SER A 506 10.45 -8.27 -3.04
N SER A 507 9.98 -7.15 -2.48
CA SER A 507 10.54 -6.40 -1.35
C SER A 507 9.56 -6.43 -0.18
N ARG A 508 10.04 -6.70 1.04
CA ARG A 508 9.21 -6.56 2.26
C ARG A 508 8.93 -5.06 2.55
N PRO A 509 8.00 -4.74 3.46
CA PRO A 509 8.08 -3.52 4.26
C PRO A 509 9.51 -3.28 4.81
N PHE A 510 9.81 -2.05 5.24
CA PHE A 510 11.16 -1.56 5.53
C PHE A 510 12.07 -1.39 4.28
N ILE A 511 11.51 -1.01 3.13
CA ILE A 511 12.24 -0.91 1.85
C ILE A 511 13.47 0.03 1.83
N SER A 512 13.67 0.85 2.86
CA SER A 512 14.88 1.68 3.02
C SER A 512 16.17 0.87 3.09
N GLN A 513 16.13 -0.37 3.58
CA GLN A 513 17.28 -1.25 3.71
C GLN A 513 17.88 -1.68 2.36
N TYR A 514 17.03 -1.90 1.34
CA TYR A 514 17.45 -2.44 0.05
C TYR A 514 18.35 -1.46 -0.73
N GLY A 515 19.35 -2.02 -1.40
CA GLY A 515 20.16 -1.31 -2.38
C GLY A 515 19.43 -1.13 -3.71
N PHE A 516 20.11 -0.52 -4.68
CA PHE A 516 19.68 -0.54 -6.07
C PHE A 516 20.36 -1.69 -6.81
N ASP A 517 19.71 -2.85 -6.81
CA ASP A 517 20.17 -4.09 -7.46
C ASP A 517 19.40 -4.40 -8.76
N ALA A 518 19.71 -5.52 -9.41
CA ALA A 518 19.13 -5.93 -10.68
C ALA A 518 17.62 -6.25 -10.58
N GLN A 519 17.14 -6.77 -9.45
CA GLN A 519 15.73 -7.12 -9.26
C GLN A 519 14.90 -5.89 -8.99
N ARG A 520 15.35 -5.01 -8.08
CA ARG A 520 14.65 -3.72 -7.85
C ARG A 520 14.69 -2.87 -9.11
N THR A 521 15.77 -2.92 -9.91
CA THR A 521 15.80 -2.32 -11.26
C THR A 521 14.68 -2.87 -12.14
N ARG A 522 14.54 -4.20 -12.25
CA ARG A 522 13.51 -4.87 -13.07
C ARG A 522 12.09 -4.50 -12.63
N ASP A 523 11.78 -4.64 -11.34
CA ASP A 523 10.42 -4.45 -10.83
C ASP A 523 9.98 -2.98 -10.86
N ILE A 524 10.88 -2.04 -10.49
CA ILE A 524 10.66 -0.59 -10.64
C ILE A 524 10.48 -0.21 -12.12
N SER A 525 11.19 -0.85 -13.06
CA SER A 525 11.05 -0.57 -14.49
C SER A 525 9.67 -0.99 -15.04
N ILE A 526 9.20 -2.18 -14.64
CA ILE A 526 7.90 -2.72 -15.02
C ILE A 526 6.77 -1.84 -14.46
N LYS A 527 6.81 -1.53 -13.16
CA LYS A 527 5.81 -0.67 -12.52
C LYS A 527 5.90 0.79 -12.95
N PHE A 528 7.06 1.25 -13.42
CA PHE A 528 7.16 2.52 -14.15
C PHE A 528 6.42 2.44 -15.50
N GLY A 529 6.48 1.31 -16.20
CA GLY A 529 5.73 1.06 -17.43
C GLY A 529 4.21 1.15 -17.28
N TYR A 530 3.64 0.82 -16.10
CA TYR A 530 2.19 0.83 -15.86
C TYR A 530 1.54 2.19 -16.12
N GLN A 531 2.26 3.31 -15.99
CA GLN A 531 1.71 4.65 -16.31
C GLN A 531 1.33 4.82 -17.80
N LEU A 532 1.83 3.94 -18.68
CA LEU A 532 1.55 3.91 -20.11
C LEU A 532 0.46 2.88 -20.46
N GLY A 533 -0.09 2.16 -19.49
CA GLY A 533 -1.13 1.14 -19.69
C GLY A 533 -2.50 1.73 -20.01
N GLY A 534 -3.31 0.96 -20.74
CA GLY A 534 -4.61 1.43 -21.24
C GLY A 534 -5.54 1.95 -20.14
N SER A 535 -5.68 1.22 -19.03
CA SER A 535 -6.52 1.62 -17.89
C SER A 535 -6.00 2.86 -17.17
N GLN A 536 -4.69 2.99 -16.93
CA GLN A 536 -4.10 4.14 -16.26
C GLN A 536 -4.18 5.41 -17.12
N VAL A 537 -3.97 5.26 -18.44
CA VAL A 537 -4.22 6.31 -19.43
C VAL A 537 -5.71 6.70 -19.41
N GLY A 538 -6.62 5.74 -19.39
CA GLY A 538 -8.07 5.96 -19.22
C GLY A 538 -8.43 6.78 -17.97
N TYR A 539 -7.97 6.36 -16.79
CA TYR A 539 -8.19 7.06 -15.53
C TYR A 539 -7.63 8.50 -15.57
N MET A 540 -6.44 8.69 -16.14
CA MET A 540 -5.82 10.01 -16.34
C MET A 540 -6.70 10.92 -17.22
N ILE A 541 -7.27 10.38 -18.31
CA ILE A 541 -8.18 11.11 -19.19
C ILE A 541 -9.49 11.46 -18.47
N ASP A 542 -10.01 10.58 -17.64
CA ASP A 542 -11.24 10.88 -16.89
C ASP A 542 -10.99 11.87 -15.74
N ALA A 543 -9.77 11.95 -15.20
CA ALA A 543 -9.36 13.06 -14.34
C ALA A 543 -9.19 14.40 -15.10
N ILE A 544 -8.89 14.35 -16.41
CA ILE A 544 -8.91 15.51 -17.33
C ILE A 544 -10.35 15.93 -17.66
N LYS A 545 -11.26 14.99 -17.95
CA LYS A 545 -12.67 15.28 -18.23
C LYS A 545 -13.41 15.82 -17.00
N SER A 546 -13.12 15.28 -15.80
CA SER A 546 -13.85 15.61 -14.57
C SER A 546 -13.34 16.85 -13.83
N GLY A 547 -12.36 17.58 -14.36
CA GLY A 547 -11.74 18.71 -13.65
C GLY A 547 -10.80 18.33 -12.49
N ARG A 548 -10.58 17.02 -12.22
CA ARG A 548 -9.78 16.56 -11.07
C ARG A 548 -8.32 17.01 -11.14
N MET A 549 -7.69 17.12 -12.31
CA MET A 549 -6.28 17.57 -12.41
C MET A 549 -6.00 19.02 -11.98
N TRP A 550 -7.06 19.81 -11.76
CA TRP A 550 -6.99 21.24 -11.42
C TRP A 550 -7.59 21.55 -10.05
N ASP A 551 -7.97 20.54 -9.27
CA ASP A 551 -8.59 20.69 -7.97
C ASP A 551 -7.70 20.13 -6.83
N PRO A 552 -6.70 20.90 -6.36
CA PRO A 552 -5.89 20.55 -5.21
C PRO A 552 -6.66 20.14 -3.95
N VAL A 553 -7.78 20.80 -3.65
CA VAL A 553 -8.64 20.47 -2.50
C VAL A 553 -9.21 19.06 -2.65
N GLN A 554 -9.83 18.76 -3.79
CA GLN A 554 -10.41 17.44 -4.06
C GLN A 554 -9.32 16.34 -4.05
N ASN A 555 -8.10 16.62 -4.52
CA ASN A 555 -7.01 15.65 -4.47
C ASN A 555 -6.40 15.47 -3.07
N PHE A 556 -6.40 16.52 -2.22
CA PHE A 556 -6.05 16.36 -0.81
C PHE A 556 -7.03 15.39 -0.14
N GLU A 557 -8.33 15.63 -0.28
CA GLU A 557 -9.37 14.86 0.42
C GLU A 557 -9.50 13.44 -0.15
N PHE A 558 -9.39 13.28 -1.47
CA PHE A 558 -9.34 11.96 -2.11
C PHE A 558 -8.10 11.15 -1.66
N SER A 559 -6.90 11.74 -1.68
CA SER A 559 -5.68 11.01 -1.31
C SER A 559 -5.63 10.67 0.18
N GLN A 560 -6.20 11.53 1.04
CA GLN A 560 -6.39 11.23 2.47
C GLN A 560 -7.36 10.05 2.65
N ALA A 561 -8.57 10.13 2.10
CA ALA A 561 -9.58 9.08 2.25
C ALA A 561 -9.13 7.74 1.66
N ALA A 562 -8.42 7.75 0.53
CA ALA A 562 -7.85 6.55 -0.07
C ALA A 562 -6.74 5.93 0.81
N PHE A 563 -5.94 6.74 1.51
CA PHE A 563 -4.94 6.25 2.46
C PHE A 563 -5.57 5.64 3.72
N GLU A 564 -6.59 6.30 4.29
CA GLU A 564 -7.39 5.78 5.41
C GLU A 564 -8.06 4.44 5.07
N GLN A 565 -8.46 4.24 3.81
CA GLN A 565 -9.01 2.99 3.28
C GLN A 565 -7.95 1.94 2.89
N LYS A 566 -6.65 2.19 3.14
CA LYS A 566 -5.52 1.34 2.70
C LYS A 566 -5.47 1.09 1.17
N ASN A 567 -6.03 2.01 0.40
CA ASN A 567 -5.98 2.11 -1.06
C ASN A 567 -4.97 3.21 -1.47
N TYR A 568 -3.73 3.07 -0.98
CA TYR A 568 -2.68 4.10 -1.04
C TYR A 568 -2.52 4.69 -2.45
N SER A 569 -2.43 6.01 -2.56
CA SER A 569 -2.42 6.72 -3.85
C SER A 569 -1.06 7.29 -4.20
N LEU A 570 -0.69 7.22 -5.48
CA LEU A 570 0.38 8.04 -6.05
C LEU A 570 -0.12 9.48 -6.21
N LEU A 571 0.74 10.48 -5.96
CA LEU A 571 0.49 11.86 -6.39
C LEU A 571 1.37 12.20 -7.60
N CYS A 572 0.72 12.37 -8.75
CA CYS A 572 1.32 12.81 -9.98
C CYS A 572 1.26 14.35 -10.06
N LEU A 573 2.41 14.97 -10.32
CA LEU A 573 2.61 16.42 -10.33
C LEU A 573 3.22 16.87 -11.66
N SER A 574 2.86 18.07 -12.13
CA SER A 574 3.53 18.75 -13.24
C SER A 574 3.83 20.22 -12.91
N GLU A 575 4.79 20.80 -13.64
CA GLU A 575 5.10 22.23 -13.59
C GLU A 575 4.06 23.09 -14.31
N ASP A 576 3.55 22.59 -15.45
CA ASP A 576 2.66 23.28 -16.39
C ASP A 576 1.66 22.27 -17.00
N ILE A 577 0.87 22.71 -17.99
CA ILE A 577 0.00 21.84 -18.83
C ILE A 577 0.79 20.76 -19.59
N SER A 578 2.07 21.03 -19.92
CA SER A 578 2.88 20.13 -20.74
C SER A 578 3.28 18.86 -19.96
N PRO A 579 3.21 17.66 -20.57
CA PRO A 579 3.75 16.44 -19.96
C PRO A 579 5.29 16.44 -19.87
N VAL A 580 5.96 17.36 -20.57
CA VAL A 580 7.43 17.54 -20.53
C VAL A 580 7.84 18.19 -19.20
N GLY A 581 7.92 17.38 -18.15
CA GLY A 581 8.31 17.81 -16.81
C GLY A 581 7.52 17.19 -15.66
N GLY A 582 6.75 16.13 -15.88
CA GLY A 582 6.03 15.43 -14.81
C GLY A 582 6.95 14.77 -13.76
N HIS A 583 6.42 14.58 -12.55
CA HIS A 583 7.08 13.88 -11.44
C HIS A 583 6.06 13.21 -10.51
N VAL A 584 6.45 12.15 -9.83
CA VAL A 584 5.58 11.37 -8.93
C VAL A 584 6.19 11.29 -7.53
N VAL A 585 5.32 11.42 -6.53
CA VAL A 585 5.66 11.34 -5.09
C VAL A 585 4.65 10.45 -4.36
N LEU A 586 5.08 9.85 -3.25
CA LEU A 586 4.22 9.02 -2.40
C LEU A 586 3.78 9.82 -1.16
N PRO A 587 2.51 10.24 -1.04
CA PRO A 587 2.00 10.86 0.19
C PRO A 587 1.90 9.85 1.33
N TYR A 588 2.14 10.33 2.55
CA TYR A 588 2.08 9.51 3.76
C TYR A 588 1.47 10.21 4.98
N ARG A 589 1.24 11.54 4.92
CA ARG A 589 0.49 12.27 5.96
C ARG A 589 -0.18 13.53 5.41
N TRP A 590 -1.34 13.86 6.00
CA TRP A 590 -2.18 15.02 5.67
C TRP A 590 -2.40 15.86 6.93
N GLU A 591 -2.36 17.20 6.79
CA GLU A 591 -2.68 18.13 7.86
C GLU A 591 -3.52 19.31 7.33
N LYS A 592 -4.62 19.65 7.99
CA LYS A 592 -5.33 20.92 7.77
C LYS A 592 -4.87 21.92 8.85
N ARG A 593 -3.84 22.73 8.55
CA ARG A 593 -3.20 23.65 9.52
C ARG A 593 -4.01 24.93 9.76
N SER A 594 -4.72 25.41 8.75
CA SER A 594 -5.66 26.54 8.83
C SER A 594 -6.64 26.53 7.66
N ASP A 595 -7.57 27.49 7.64
CA ASP A 595 -8.46 27.74 6.49
C ASP A 595 -7.74 28.19 5.21
N GLU A 596 -6.42 28.45 5.26
CA GLU A 596 -5.61 28.90 4.12
C GLU A 596 -4.37 28.03 3.88
N GLU A 597 -4.08 27.06 4.75
CA GLU A 597 -2.94 26.17 4.63
C GLU A 597 -3.30 24.73 5.02
N TRP A 598 -3.41 23.88 4.01
CA TRP A 598 -3.41 22.41 4.15
C TRP A 598 -2.07 21.87 3.63
N ARG A 599 -1.62 20.73 4.14
CA ARG A 599 -0.30 20.14 3.83
C ARG A 599 -0.40 18.66 3.57
N ILE A 600 0.16 18.21 2.43
CA ILE A 600 0.44 16.79 2.18
C ILE A 600 1.95 16.58 2.33
N TYR A 601 2.34 15.69 3.22
CA TYR A 601 3.72 15.25 3.43
C TYR A 601 4.01 14.09 2.48
N VAL A 602 5.06 14.23 1.66
CA VAL A 602 5.33 13.30 0.56
C VAL A 602 6.78 12.82 0.55
N ALA A 603 6.96 11.52 0.36
CA ALA A 603 8.25 10.90 0.07
C ALA A 603 8.57 11.11 -1.42
N ASN A 604 9.76 11.69 -1.69
CA ASN A 604 10.19 12.10 -3.02
C ASN A 604 11.35 11.21 -3.49
N PRO A 605 11.22 10.43 -4.59
CA PRO A 605 12.31 9.64 -5.17
C PRO A 605 13.61 10.41 -5.46
N ASN A 606 13.54 11.72 -5.74
CA ASN A 606 14.71 12.58 -5.96
C ASN A 606 15.41 13.01 -4.66
N SER A 607 14.81 12.74 -3.49
CA SER A 607 15.29 13.07 -2.14
C SER A 607 15.07 11.89 -1.19
N PRO A 608 15.80 10.77 -1.38
CA PRO A 608 15.76 9.62 -0.48
C PRO A 608 16.15 10.01 0.95
N PHE A 609 15.78 9.17 1.92
CA PHE A 609 16.22 9.38 3.29
C PHE A 609 17.73 9.10 3.44
N PRO A 610 18.51 9.99 4.09
CA PRO A 610 19.96 9.89 4.08
C PRO A 610 20.50 8.88 5.11
N LYS A 611 21.51 8.09 4.73
CA LYS A 611 22.27 7.23 5.67
C LYS A 611 23.32 8.00 6.51
N SER A 612 23.32 9.33 6.48
CA SER A 612 24.20 10.17 7.32
C SER A 612 23.71 11.63 7.44
N ASN A 613 24.10 12.30 8.52
CA ASN A 613 23.63 13.62 8.96
C ASN A 613 23.84 14.74 7.92
N SER A 614 22.88 14.90 7.01
CA SER A 614 22.85 15.93 5.98
C SER A 614 21.46 16.55 5.89
N ASN A 615 21.39 17.88 6.00
CA ASN A 615 20.13 18.63 6.10
C ASN A 615 19.30 18.66 4.78
N GLU A 616 19.61 17.80 3.81
CA GLU A 616 18.83 17.65 2.57
C GLU A 616 17.65 16.68 2.73
N GLY A 617 17.68 15.83 3.77
CA GLY A 617 16.69 14.78 4.01
C GLY A 617 15.30 15.25 4.46
N GLY A 618 15.13 16.52 4.84
CA GLY A 618 13.87 17.05 5.37
C GLY A 618 12.66 16.92 4.43
N ASP A 619 11.46 16.86 5.03
CA ASP A 619 10.21 16.57 4.34
C ASP A 619 9.92 17.47 3.14
N LYS A 620 9.44 16.84 2.08
CA LYS A 620 8.80 17.57 0.98
C LYS A 620 7.32 17.66 1.31
N VAL A 621 6.82 18.90 1.28
CA VAL A 621 5.41 19.22 1.54
C VAL A 621 4.82 19.78 0.26
N ILE A 622 3.62 19.33 -0.07
CA ILE A 622 2.72 20.02 -0.99
C ILE A 622 1.82 20.89 -0.11
N THR A 623 1.96 22.21 -0.19
CA THR A 623 1.09 23.16 0.52
C THR A 623 -0.07 23.52 -0.39
N ILE A 624 -1.30 23.47 0.14
CA ILE A 624 -2.55 23.73 -0.59
C ILE A 624 -3.30 24.83 0.14
N ASN A 625 -3.71 25.87 -0.59
CA ASN A 625 -4.63 26.89 -0.10
C ASN A 625 -6.04 26.55 -0.62
N PRO A 626 -7.00 26.20 0.27
CA PRO A 626 -8.33 25.80 -0.15
C PRO A 626 -9.21 26.97 -0.60
N LYS A 627 -8.95 28.22 -0.16
CA LYS A 627 -9.73 29.39 -0.60
C LYS A 627 -9.45 29.79 -2.04
N THR A 628 -8.22 29.58 -2.51
CA THR A 628 -7.83 29.81 -3.92
C THR A 628 -7.79 28.54 -4.76
N ASN A 629 -8.01 27.37 -4.15
CA ASN A 629 -7.82 26.03 -4.69
C ASN A 629 -6.47 25.87 -5.44
N THR A 630 -5.37 26.27 -4.80
CA THR A 630 -4.03 26.21 -5.41
C THR A 630 -3.03 25.42 -4.60
N PHE A 631 -2.15 24.66 -5.28
CA PHE A 631 -1.03 23.97 -4.65
C PHE A 631 0.31 24.67 -4.90
N VAL A 632 1.28 24.42 -4.02
CA VAL A 632 2.69 24.80 -4.10
C VAL A 632 3.55 23.60 -3.70
N TYR A 633 4.58 23.28 -4.49
CA TYR A 633 5.47 22.14 -4.24
C TYR A 633 6.93 22.48 -4.52
N GLN A 634 7.83 22.20 -3.57
CA GLN A 634 9.27 22.45 -3.72
C GLN A 634 10.00 21.26 -4.33
N HIS A 635 9.98 21.17 -5.66
CA HIS A 635 10.60 20.08 -6.44
C HIS A 635 12.12 20.02 -6.30
N GLY A 636 12.80 21.17 -6.19
CA GLY A 636 14.27 21.25 -6.05
C GLY A 636 14.72 22.46 -5.24
N LYS A 637 16.04 22.60 -5.02
CA LYS A 637 16.60 23.71 -4.21
C LYS A 637 16.15 25.10 -4.70
N GLU A 638 16.06 25.29 -6.02
CA GLU A 638 15.68 26.55 -6.66
C GLU A 638 14.39 26.44 -7.50
N LYS A 639 13.67 25.31 -7.42
CA LYS A 639 12.54 25.01 -8.30
C LYS A 639 11.25 24.73 -7.52
N THR A 640 10.27 25.63 -7.67
CA THR A 640 8.96 25.57 -7.01
C THR A 640 7.86 25.47 -8.07
N TRP A 641 7.05 24.41 -8.02
CA TRP A 641 5.87 24.25 -8.87
C TRP A 641 4.64 24.82 -8.19
N LYS A 642 3.71 25.37 -8.97
CA LYS A 642 2.46 25.97 -8.49
C LYS A 642 1.34 25.72 -9.49
N GLY A 643 0.14 25.40 -9.01
CA GLY A 643 -0.99 25.05 -9.88
C GLY A 643 -2.35 25.13 -9.20
N GLY A 644 -3.40 24.71 -9.92
CA GLY A 644 -4.81 24.79 -9.48
C GLY A 644 -5.57 26.05 -9.92
N GLN A 645 -4.94 26.98 -10.65
CA GLN A 645 -5.58 28.22 -11.14
C GLN A 645 -6.49 28.02 -12.37
N GLY A 646 -7.30 26.96 -12.35
CA GLY A 646 -8.22 26.57 -13.41
C GLY A 646 -7.57 25.86 -14.61
N LEU A 647 -8.42 25.41 -15.53
CA LEU A 647 -8.13 24.45 -16.63
C LEU A 647 -6.84 24.71 -17.43
N PHE A 648 -6.37 25.95 -17.53
CA PHE A 648 -5.26 26.31 -18.42
C PHE A 648 -4.14 27.16 -17.78
N ASN A 649 -4.04 27.23 -16.44
CA ASN A 649 -2.96 27.97 -15.77
C ASN A 649 -2.17 27.09 -14.79
N GLY A 650 -0.84 27.27 -14.77
CA GLY A 650 0.10 26.58 -13.87
C GLY A 650 0.12 25.05 -14.01
N GLY A 651 0.74 24.41 -13.02
CA GLY A 651 0.92 22.96 -12.95
C GLY A 651 -0.31 22.17 -12.56
N ARG A 652 -0.21 20.85 -12.65
CA ARG A 652 -1.27 19.89 -12.30
C ARG A 652 -0.88 19.07 -11.08
N MET A 653 -1.89 18.62 -10.34
CA MET A 653 -1.76 17.59 -9.32
C MET A 653 -2.94 16.65 -9.46
N PHE A 654 -2.70 15.34 -9.49
CA PHE A 654 -3.78 14.37 -9.36
C PHE A 654 -3.35 13.11 -8.60
N ALA A 655 -4.31 12.52 -7.89
CA ALA A 655 -4.15 11.25 -7.18
C ALA A 655 -4.61 10.07 -8.04
N MET A 656 -3.80 9.00 -8.09
CA MET A 656 -4.14 7.71 -8.69
C MET A 656 -4.02 6.62 -7.62
N PRO A 657 -5.12 5.97 -7.21
CA PRO A 657 -5.12 5.01 -6.10
C PRO A 657 -4.62 3.64 -6.54
N PHE A 658 -4.19 2.82 -5.57
CA PHE A 658 -3.68 1.46 -5.81
C PHE A 658 -4.68 0.57 -6.55
N SER A 659 -5.99 0.77 -6.39
CA SER A 659 -7.02 0.01 -7.12
C SER A 659 -6.94 0.14 -8.64
N GLU A 660 -6.41 1.24 -9.18
CA GLU A 660 -6.19 1.45 -10.62
C GLU A 660 -4.80 0.96 -11.08
N LEU A 661 -3.99 0.46 -10.15
CA LEU A 661 -2.54 0.22 -10.30
C LEU A 661 -2.08 -1.14 -9.76
N SER A 662 -3.00 -1.96 -9.26
CA SER A 662 -2.72 -3.28 -8.67
C SER A 662 -2.58 -4.38 -9.73
N THR A 663 -3.19 -4.20 -10.90
CA THR A 663 -3.21 -5.18 -12.00
C THR A 663 -2.26 -4.81 -13.13
N GLN A 664 -1.70 -5.83 -13.78
CA GLN A 664 -0.88 -5.68 -15.00
C GLN A 664 -1.78 -5.17 -16.14
N PRO A 665 -1.55 -3.94 -16.65
CA PRO A 665 -2.41 -3.35 -17.67
C PRO A 665 -2.13 -3.97 -19.05
N ARG A 666 -3.03 -3.72 -19.99
CA ARG A 666 -2.76 -3.94 -21.42
C ARG A 666 -2.06 -2.74 -22.06
N THR A 667 -1.49 -2.91 -23.26
CA THR A 667 -1.01 -1.81 -24.09
C THR A 667 -2.12 -0.79 -24.32
N PRO A 668 -1.79 0.51 -24.45
CA PRO A 668 -2.78 1.57 -24.62
C PRO A 668 -3.31 1.64 -26.07
N PHE A 669 -3.26 0.54 -26.84
CA PHE A 669 -3.59 0.54 -28.27
C PHE A 669 -4.98 1.12 -28.54
N TRP A 670 -5.98 0.71 -27.75
CA TRP A 670 -7.32 1.25 -27.88
C TRP A 670 -7.49 2.58 -27.15
N GLU A 671 -6.95 2.76 -25.95
CA GLU A 671 -7.18 3.96 -25.14
C GLU A 671 -6.45 5.18 -25.68
N ALA A 672 -5.17 5.09 -26.10
CA ALA A 672 -4.48 6.20 -26.74
C ALA A 672 -5.16 6.58 -28.07
N PHE A 673 -5.52 5.60 -28.90
CA PHE A 673 -6.28 5.79 -30.13
C PHE A 673 -7.64 6.47 -29.85
N LEU A 674 -8.37 6.01 -28.84
CA LEU A 674 -9.62 6.62 -28.38
C LEU A 674 -9.42 7.99 -27.69
N THR A 675 -8.21 8.34 -27.23
CA THR A 675 -7.90 9.67 -26.66
C THR A 675 -7.80 10.72 -27.75
N PHE A 676 -7.05 10.42 -28.82
CA PHE A 676 -6.96 11.27 -30.02
C PHE A 676 -8.33 11.48 -30.69
N ILE A 677 -9.27 10.56 -30.46
CA ILE A 677 -10.64 10.56 -30.95
C ILE A 677 -11.61 11.30 -30.02
N THR A 678 -11.61 11.01 -28.72
CA THR A 678 -12.60 11.54 -27.75
C THR A 678 -12.39 13.01 -27.37
N GLY A 679 -11.24 13.59 -27.73
CA GLY A 679 -11.03 15.04 -27.71
C GLY A 679 -11.87 15.83 -28.73
N GLY A 680 -12.64 15.15 -29.60
CA GLY A 680 -13.49 15.80 -30.61
C GLY A 680 -12.72 16.21 -31.86
N MET A 681 -11.89 15.30 -32.38
CA MET A 681 -10.99 15.55 -33.51
C MET A 681 -10.95 14.35 -34.47
N TYR A 682 -10.62 14.60 -35.73
CA TYR A 682 -10.71 13.62 -36.83
C TYR A 682 -9.38 12.90 -37.11
N LEU A 683 -9.45 11.64 -37.55
CA LEU A 683 -8.28 10.86 -37.97
C LEU A 683 -8.37 10.47 -39.45
N ILE A 684 -7.35 10.84 -40.21
CA ILE A 684 -7.21 10.51 -41.63
C ILE A 684 -6.09 9.49 -41.74
N PHE A 685 -6.43 8.25 -42.10
CA PHE A 685 -5.48 7.16 -42.34
C PHE A 685 -5.26 7.03 -43.86
N ALA A 686 -4.56 8.03 -44.39
CA ALA A 686 -4.03 7.98 -45.74
C ALA A 686 -2.88 6.95 -45.79
N SER A 687 -3.13 5.85 -46.49
CA SER A 687 -2.07 4.94 -46.93
C SER A 687 -1.21 5.61 -47.99
N ASP A 688 -0.05 5.05 -48.29
CA ASP A 688 0.85 5.44 -49.39
C ASP A 688 0.19 5.49 -50.80
N SER A 689 -1.08 5.06 -50.91
CA SER A 689 -1.88 5.25 -52.12
C SER A 689 -2.66 6.58 -52.17
N SER A 690 -2.70 7.39 -51.10
CA SER A 690 -3.53 8.59 -51.00
C SER A 690 -2.90 9.70 -50.13
N GLU A 691 -3.37 10.94 -50.29
CA GLU A 691 -3.01 12.12 -49.48
C GLU A 691 -4.21 13.06 -49.27
N LEU A 692 -4.16 13.92 -48.25
CA LEU A 692 -5.13 15.00 -48.06
C LEU A 692 -4.80 16.18 -48.99
N GLU A 693 -5.64 16.43 -49.99
CA GLU A 693 -5.45 17.49 -51.00
C GLU A 693 -5.93 18.86 -50.50
N GLN A 694 -7.04 18.87 -49.76
CA GLN A 694 -7.72 20.10 -49.36
C GLN A 694 -8.62 19.84 -48.15
N VAL A 695 -8.73 20.84 -47.27
CA VAL A 695 -9.85 20.94 -46.33
C VAL A 695 -10.60 22.24 -46.63
N SER A 696 -11.91 22.16 -46.81
CA SER A 696 -12.77 23.29 -47.15
C SER A 696 -14.07 23.28 -46.34
N ASN A 697 -14.86 24.34 -46.43
CA ASN A 697 -16.18 24.42 -45.79
C ASN A 697 -17.33 24.17 -46.79
N GLU A 698 -18.57 24.26 -46.29
CA GLU A 698 -19.82 24.16 -47.06
C GLU A 698 -19.93 25.09 -48.30
N GLN A 699 -19.17 26.19 -48.37
CA GLN A 699 -19.11 27.09 -49.54
C GLN A 699 -17.99 26.72 -50.53
N GLY A 700 -17.25 25.63 -50.28
CA GLY A 700 -16.07 25.23 -51.07
C GLY A 700 -14.81 26.06 -50.76
N GLU A 701 -14.86 26.97 -49.80
CA GLU A 701 -13.73 27.84 -49.44
C GLU A 701 -12.62 27.01 -48.76
N THR A 702 -11.41 27.02 -49.33
CA THR A 702 -10.23 26.36 -48.72
C THR A 702 -9.97 26.93 -47.32
N LEU A 703 -9.93 26.05 -46.32
CA LEU A 703 -9.47 26.32 -44.97
C LEU A 703 -7.98 25.97 -44.82
N ILE A 704 -7.57 24.85 -45.42
CA ILE A 704 -6.20 24.31 -45.38
C ILE A 704 -5.79 23.92 -46.80
N ASN A 705 -4.60 24.37 -47.20
CA ASN A 705 -3.99 24.11 -48.50
C ASN A 705 -3.33 22.71 -48.54
N ALA A 706 -2.98 22.24 -49.74
CA ALA A 706 -2.35 20.93 -49.96
C ALA A 706 -0.98 20.74 -49.28
N ASP A 707 -0.31 21.82 -48.89
CA ASP A 707 0.94 21.82 -48.11
C ASP A 707 0.72 21.81 -46.58
N GLY A 708 -0.53 21.73 -46.12
CA GLY A 708 -0.92 21.81 -44.71
C GLY A 708 -0.97 23.23 -44.14
N SER A 709 -0.67 24.27 -44.94
CA SER A 709 -0.76 25.67 -44.49
C SER A 709 -2.21 26.17 -44.44
N LEU A 710 -2.48 27.13 -43.55
CA LEU A 710 -3.76 27.81 -43.51
C LEU A 710 -3.97 28.71 -44.74
N ASN A 711 -5.20 28.76 -45.25
CA ASN A 711 -5.59 29.81 -46.17
C ASN A 711 -5.50 31.19 -45.47
N THR A 712 -4.88 32.16 -46.14
CA THR A 712 -4.60 33.50 -45.59
C THR A 712 -5.56 34.58 -46.11
N ASP A 713 -6.46 34.26 -47.04
CA ASP A 713 -7.46 35.19 -47.56
C ASP A 713 -8.35 35.75 -46.44
N ARG A 714 -8.54 37.08 -46.44
CA ARG A 714 -9.34 37.80 -45.45
C ARG A 714 -10.84 37.49 -45.50
N VAL A 715 -11.35 36.97 -46.61
CA VAL A 715 -12.78 36.65 -46.78
C VAL A 715 -13.12 35.28 -46.20
N THR A 716 -12.27 34.28 -46.44
CA THR A 716 -12.53 32.87 -46.08
C THR A 716 -11.99 32.47 -44.70
N ARG A 717 -11.02 33.23 -44.17
CA ARG A 717 -10.32 32.89 -42.91
C ARG A 717 -11.24 32.84 -41.69
N ILE A 718 -11.34 31.65 -41.11
CA ILE A 718 -11.91 31.44 -39.77
C ILE A 718 -11.05 32.18 -38.73
N LYS A 719 -11.66 33.12 -37.98
CA LYS A 719 -11.01 33.76 -36.83
C LYS A 719 -10.70 32.71 -35.76
N ASN A 720 -9.54 32.84 -35.12
CA ASN A 720 -9.00 31.93 -34.10
C ASN A 720 -8.59 30.53 -34.60
N LEU A 721 -8.56 30.29 -35.91
CA LEU A 721 -7.79 29.18 -36.47
C LEU A 721 -6.32 29.64 -36.61
N PHE A 722 -5.40 28.91 -35.98
CA PHE A 722 -3.97 29.22 -35.89
C PHE A 722 -3.14 28.23 -36.73
N PRO A 723 -1.98 28.63 -37.28
CA PRO A 723 -1.15 27.73 -38.06
C PRO A 723 -0.59 26.60 -37.19
N VAL A 724 -0.55 25.39 -37.75
CA VAL A 724 0.19 24.27 -37.17
C VAL A 724 1.68 24.54 -37.35
N GLU A 725 2.44 24.68 -36.26
CA GLU A 725 3.90 24.68 -36.35
C GLU A 725 4.39 23.29 -36.78
N HIS A 726 5.36 23.27 -37.69
CA HIS A 726 5.62 22.15 -38.62
C HIS A 726 6.34 20.93 -38.00
N HIS A 727 6.13 20.66 -36.71
CA HIS A 727 6.86 19.71 -35.88
C HIS A 727 6.20 18.32 -35.73
N ALA A 728 5.25 17.96 -36.60
CA ALA A 728 4.56 16.66 -36.57
C ALA A 728 4.56 15.85 -37.89
N GLN A 729 5.08 16.36 -39.01
CA GLN A 729 5.37 15.51 -40.18
C GLN A 729 6.61 14.64 -39.91
N ARG A 730 6.40 13.46 -39.32
CA ARG A 730 7.39 12.37 -39.29
C ARG A 730 6.99 11.31 -40.31
N THR A 731 7.60 11.34 -41.48
CA THR A 731 7.48 10.23 -42.44
C THR A 731 8.19 8.99 -41.90
N PHE A 732 7.60 7.80 -42.09
CA PHE A 732 8.18 6.53 -41.61
C PHE A 732 9.59 6.25 -42.20
N SER A 733 9.93 6.92 -43.31
CA SER A 733 11.26 6.93 -43.93
C SER A 733 12.39 7.42 -43.02
N ASP A 734 12.13 8.26 -42.01
CA ASP A 734 13.19 8.66 -41.06
C ASP A 734 13.54 7.52 -40.07
N VAL A 735 12.56 6.68 -39.71
CA VAL A 735 12.79 5.42 -38.97
C VAL A 735 13.60 4.46 -39.85
N ALA A 736 13.21 4.31 -41.12
CA ALA A 736 13.97 3.50 -42.08
C ALA A 736 15.43 3.99 -42.28
N ARG A 737 15.69 5.30 -42.18
CA ARG A 737 17.05 5.87 -42.25
C ARG A 737 17.90 5.57 -41.01
N GLN A 738 17.29 5.26 -39.87
CA GLN A 738 18.01 4.73 -38.69
C GLN A 738 18.23 3.21 -38.80
N VAL A 739 17.20 2.44 -39.18
CA VAL A 739 17.30 0.99 -39.40
C VAL A 739 18.35 0.64 -40.46
N GLY A 740 18.49 1.46 -41.51
CA GLY A 740 19.48 1.30 -42.58
C GLY A 740 20.95 1.37 -42.16
N LYS A 741 21.26 1.64 -40.88
CA LYS A 741 22.63 1.52 -40.32
C LYS A 741 22.95 0.10 -39.82
N ILE A 742 21.96 -0.77 -39.67
CA ILE A 742 22.15 -2.16 -39.21
C ILE A 742 22.39 -3.05 -40.44
N LYS A 743 23.50 -3.82 -40.45
CA LYS A 743 23.78 -4.80 -41.50
C LYS A 743 22.90 -6.05 -41.34
N THR A 744 21.70 -6.02 -41.92
CA THR A 744 20.84 -7.20 -42.09
C THR A 744 20.75 -7.64 -43.56
N SER A 745 20.17 -8.82 -43.81
CA SER A 745 20.09 -9.43 -45.15
C SER A 745 19.19 -8.63 -46.10
N ARG A 746 19.44 -8.77 -47.41
CA ARG A 746 19.06 -7.79 -48.45
C ARG A 746 17.57 -7.45 -48.55
N ASN A 747 16.68 -8.35 -48.13
CA ASN A 747 15.23 -8.23 -48.38
C ASN A 747 14.52 -7.21 -47.48
N LEU A 748 14.96 -6.99 -46.23
CA LEU A 748 14.26 -6.09 -45.30
C LEU A 748 14.20 -4.64 -45.82
N SER A 749 15.23 -4.23 -46.57
CA SER A 749 15.34 -2.92 -47.20
C SER A 749 14.34 -2.66 -48.34
N GLN A 750 13.59 -3.67 -48.79
CA GLN A 750 12.57 -3.55 -49.83
C GLN A 750 11.15 -3.42 -49.25
N LEU A 751 10.87 -3.99 -48.08
CA LEU A 751 9.60 -3.84 -47.35
C LEU A 751 9.45 -2.41 -46.81
N PHE A 752 10.42 -1.93 -46.02
CA PHE A 752 10.39 -0.55 -45.46
C PHE A 752 10.58 0.57 -46.49
N LYS A 753 10.68 0.25 -47.79
CA LYS A 753 10.66 1.22 -48.90
C LYS A 753 9.27 1.43 -49.50
N ARG A 754 8.25 0.70 -49.04
CA ARG A 754 6.95 0.61 -49.72
C ARG A 754 5.72 0.96 -48.90
N GLN A 755 5.86 1.34 -47.63
CA GLN A 755 4.74 1.88 -46.85
C GLN A 755 5.12 3.19 -46.13
N GLN A 756 4.28 4.21 -46.32
CA GLN A 756 4.40 5.57 -45.79
C GLN A 756 3.00 6.08 -45.40
N PHE A 757 2.59 5.78 -44.17
CA PHE A 757 1.35 6.30 -43.61
C PHE A 757 1.47 7.81 -43.31
N ASN A 758 0.49 8.58 -43.77
CA ASN A 758 0.41 10.03 -43.52
C ASN A 758 -0.65 10.33 -42.46
N LEU A 759 -0.22 10.88 -41.31
CA LEU A 759 -1.08 11.26 -40.19
C LEU A 759 -1.25 12.79 -40.15
N TYR A 760 -2.49 13.27 -40.15
CA TYR A 760 -2.84 14.69 -40.12
C TYR A 760 -3.55 15.05 -38.80
N TYR A 761 -3.28 16.24 -38.25
CA TYR A 761 -3.71 16.66 -36.90
C TYR A 761 -4.23 18.11 -36.91
N LEU A 762 -5.32 18.40 -36.19
CA LEU A 762 -5.98 19.71 -36.16
C LEU A 762 -6.28 20.19 -34.74
N ASN A 763 -5.32 20.92 -34.17
CA ASN A 763 -5.39 21.43 -32.80
C ASN A 763 -6.35 22.61 -32.62
N GLN A 764 -6.83 22.82 -31.39
CA GLN A 764 -7.46 24.07 -30.93
C GLN A 764 -6.55 24.80 -29.93
N PRO A 765 -5.96 25.95 -30.30
CA PRO A 765 -5.27 26.81 -29.34
C PRO A 765 -6.21 27.78 -28.62
N LEU A 766 -5.88 28.07 -27.36
CA LEU A 766 -6.59 29.02 -26.50
C LEU A 766 -6.46 30.47 -27.00
N VAL A 767 -7.56 31.22 -26.96
CA VAL A 767 -7.60 32.62 -27.39
C VAL A 767 -6.90 33.54 -26.38
N ARG A 768 -5.84 34.23 -26.81
CA ARG A 768 -5.26 35.35 -26.06
C ARG A 768 -6.10 36.63 -26.21
N GLY A 769 -6.84 37.00 -25.17
CA GLY A 769 -7.13 38.41 -24.84
C GLY A 769 -8.59 38.88 -24.92
N LYS A 770 -9.12 39.22 -23.73
CA LYS A 770 -10.33 40.02 -23.41
C LYS A 770 -11.73 39.40 -23.59
N MET A 771 -12.32 39.10 -22.43
CA MET A 771 -13.69 39.43 -21.96
C MET A 771 -14.93 39.06 -22.79
N TYR A 772 -15.87 38.35 -22.14
CA TYR A 772 -17.19 38.86 -21.68
C TYR A 772 -17.80 37.83 -20.69
N PRO A 773 -18.81 38.19 -19.88
CA PRO A 773 -18.87 39.24 -18.87
C PRO A 773 -18.92 38.65 -17.43
N ASP A 774 -18.97 39.50 -16.40
CA ASP A 774 -19.02 39.06 -15.00
C ASP A 774 -20.33 38.33 -14.63
N VAL A 775 -20.22 37.15 -14.00
CA VAL A 775 -21.29 36.52 -13.23
C VAL A 775 -20.88 36.53 -11.76
N VAL A 776 -21.25 37.59 -11.04
CA VAL A 776 -20.98 37.72 -9.61
C VAL A 776 -21.98 36.86 -8.83
N LEU A 777 -21.52 35.68 -8.38
CA LEU A 777 -22.27 34.85 -7.42
C LEU A 777 -22.22 35.50 -6.03
N HIS A 778 -23.22 36.34 -5.73
CA HIS A 778 -23.49 36.78 -4.38
C HIS A 778 -24.06 35.62 -3.55
N VAL A 779 -23.19 34.95 -2.80
CA VAL A 779 -23.62 34.14 -1.66
C VAL A 779 -23.92 35.09 -0.51
N ASN A 780 -25.16 35.09 -0.03
CA ASN A 780 -25.47 35.55 1.33
C ASN A 780 -25.88 34.32 2.15
N PRO A 781 -25.24 34.04 3.30
CA PRO A 781 -25.57 32.88 4.11
C PRO A 781 -26.89 33.10 4.88
N ASP A 782 -27.60 32.01 5.16
CA ASP A 782 -28.12 31.68 6.49
C ASP A 782 -28.97 30.40 6.44
N LEU A 783 -28.39 29.26 6.83
CA LEU A 783 -29.18 28.04 7.09
C LEU A 783 -28.57 27.05 8.10
N VAL A 784 -27.91 27.55 9.16
CA VAL A 784 -27.69 26.76 10.40
C VAL A 784 -27.97 27.64 11.63
N ARG A 785 -29.05 27.32 12.34
CA ARG A 785 -29.33 27.41 13.81
C ARG A 785 -28.53 28.48 14.60
N THR A 786 -29.17 29.30 15.45
CA THR A 786 -29.78 28.85 16.73
C THR A 786 -30.73 29.89 17.37
N PHE A 787 -31.48 29.45 18.38
CA PHE A 787 -32.20 30.25 19.39
C PHE A 787 -31.96 29.60 20.79
N PRO A 788 -32.12 30.29 21.94
CA PRO A 788 -32.30 31.75 22.16
C PRO A 788 -31.48 32.36 23.34
N ARG A 789 -31.51 33.70 23.47
CA ARG A 789 -31.12 34.54 24.64
C ARG A 789 -29.61 34.55 24.98
N GLN A 790 -29.02 35.64 25.49
CA GLN A 790 -29.55 36.94 25.95
C GLN A 790 -28.55 38.07 25.59
N ALA A 791 -28.95 39.35 25.73
CA ALA A 791 -28.18 40.55 25.35
C ALA A 791 -28.30 41.63 26.46
N PRO A 792 -27.62 42.81 26.40
CA PRO A 792 -26.64 43.31 25.41
C PRO A 792 -25.33 43.86 26.07
N GLU A 793 -24.42 44.50 25.30
CA GLU A 793 -24.11 45.95 25.44
C GLU A 793 -22.94 46.47 24.57
N GLN A 794 -23.16 47.68 24.00
CA GLN A 794 -22.25 48.78 23.66
C GLN A 794 -21.00 48.61 22.74
N SER A 795 -20.93 49.50 21.74
CA SER A 795 -19.75 49.89 20.92
C SER A 795 -19.12 51.19 21.52
N PRO A 796 -18.23 51.98 20.85
CA PRO A 796 -17.49 51.81 19.58
C PRO A 796 -15.99 52.26 19.64
N THR A 797 -15.35 52.44 18.47
CA THR A 797 -14.66 53.68 17.98
C THR A 797 -13.20 53.53 17.46
N ALA A 798 -12.90 54.37 16.46
CA ALA A 798 -11.60 55.02 16.18
C ALA A 798 -10.60 54.36 15.21
N GLN A 799 -10.56 54.91 13.99
CA GLN A 799 -9.44 54.83 13.04
C GLN A 799 -8.17 55.52 13.58
N ARG A 800 -7.00 55.26 12.96
CA ARG A 800 -6.06 56.33 12.61
C ARG A 800 -5.30 56.05 11.30
N ILE A 801 -5.13 57.09 10.50
CA ILE A 801 -4.46 57.05 9.18
C ILE A 801 -3.08 57.71 9.31
N GLY A 802 -2.03 57.05 8.78
CA GLY A 802 -0.67 57.60 8.65
C GLY A 802 -0.33 57.94 7.20
N LYS A 803 0.26 59.12 6.95
CA LYS A 803 0.72 59.58 5.62
C LYS A 803 2.16 59.09 5.37
N LEU A 804 2.56 58.55 4.22
CA LEU A 804 2.52 59.05 2.82
C LEU A 804 3.66 60.07 2.55
N SER A 805 4.69 59.61 1.83
CA SER A 805 5.73 60.44 1.19
C SER A 805 6.28 59.74 -0.06
N THR A 806 7.08 60.45 -0.86
CA THR A 806 6.83 60.49 -2.31
C THR A 806 8.02 60.87 -3.21
N LYS A 807 8.45 59.95 -4.10
CA LYS A 807 9.11 60.24 -5.40
C LYS A 807 8.59 59.17 -6.41
N PHE A 808 7.75 59.43 -7.43
CA PHE A 808 7.76 60.42 -8.54
C PHE A 808 9.01 60.33 -9.43
N LYS A 809 8.94 60.39 -10.78
CA LYS A 809 7.85 60.55 -11.79
C LYS A 809 8.34 59.89 -13.12
N THR A 810 7.61 59.65 -14.22
CA THR A 810 6.32 60.07 -14.86
C THR A 810 5.80 58.91 -15.74
N GLY A 811 4.55 58.84 -16.21
CA GLY A 811 3.35 59.65 -15.90
C GLY A 811 2.21 59.52 -16.95
N ILE A 812 1.04 60.11 -16.64
CA ILE A 812 -0.01 60.64 -17.56
C ILE A 812 -0.89 59.60 -18.33
N HIS A 813 -2.24 59.63 -18.36
CA HIS A 813 -3.31 60.21 -17.49
C HIS A 813 -4.73 59.62 -17.82
N THR A 814 -5.55 59.29 -16.81
CA THR A 814 -7.02 59.54 -16.55
C THR A 814 -8.04 59.81 -17.71
N GLN A 815 -9.39 59.59 -17.65
CA GLN A 815 -10.38 59.32 -16.55
C GLN A 815 -11.74 58.66 -17.07
N PRO A 816 -12.97 58.72 -16.44
CA PRO A 816 -13.93 57.58 -16.45
C PRO A 816 -15.36 57.86 -17.02
N LEU A 817 -16.34 56.99 -16.69
CA LEU A 817 -17.80 57.11 -16.95
C LEU A 817 -18.64 56.87 -15.66
N THR A 818 -19.91 57.33 -15.61
CA THR A 818 -20.80 57.33 -14.42
C THR A 818 -22.30 57.13 -14.76
N HIS A 819 -23.15 56.98 -13.72
CA HIS A 819 -24.64 56.85 -13.69
C HIS A 819 -25.22 55.44 -14.00
N SER A 820 -26.14 54.77 -13.26
CA SER A 820 -27.27 55.05 -12.31
C SER A 820 -28.67 55.00 -12.97
N ALA A 821 -29.77 54.42 -12.45
CA ALA A 821 -30.07 53.59 -11.24
C ALA A 821 -31.53 53.02 -11.31
N ALA A 822 -31.99 52.26 -10.27
CA ALA A 822 -33.41 51.91 -9.92
C ALA A 822 -34.20 50.93 -10.85
N SER A 823 -35.29 50.21 -10.47
CA SER A 823 -35.85 49.78 -9.15
C SER A 823 -37.01 48.75 -9.33
N ASP A 824 -37.22 47.88 -8.32
CA ASP A 824 -38.46 47.20 -7.86
C ASP A 824 -39.55 46.64 -8.84
N THR A 825 -39.84 45.32 -8.78
CA THR A 825 -41.05 44.80 -8.06
C THR A 825 -41.18 43.26 -8.01
N THR A 826 -41.81 42.81 -6.92
CA THR A 826 -42.12 41.46 -6.39
C THR A 826 -42.93 40.46 -7.23
N HIS A 827 -42.70 39.15 -6.99
CA HIS A 827 -43.60 37.96 -6.97
C HIS A 827 -44.67 37.77 -8.09
N THR A 828 -44.97 36.59 -8.65
CA THR A 828 -44.84 35.17 -8.22
C THR A 828 -44.85 34.28 -9.51
N VAL A 829 -44.89 32.94 -9.61
CA VAL A 829 -45.20 31.76 -8.74
C VAL A 829 -44.16 30.64 -9.04
N ALA A 830 -44.02 29.62 -8.18
CA ALA A 830 -43.16 28.46 -8.42
C ALA A 830 -43.82 27.32 -9.23
N ARG A 831 -43.03 26.56 -10.02
CA ARG A 831 -43.20 25.12 -10.26
C ARG A 831 -42.01 24.44 -10.97
N ASP A 832 -41.79 23.18 -10.57
CA ASP A 832 -41.32 22.01 -11.34
C ASP A 832 -39.98 22.04 -12.13
N VAL A 833 -38.95 21.49 -11.48
CA VAL A 833 -38.11 20.35 -11.94
C VAL A 833 -37.87 20.15 -13.44
N SER A 834 -36.61 20.31 -13.87
CA SER A 834 -35.97 19.43 -14.86
C SER A 834 -34.45 19.51 -14.78
N GLU A 835 -33.77 18.36 -14.68
CA GLU A 835 -32.33 18.27 -14.94
C GLU A 835 -32.07 18.41 -16.45
N HIS A 836 -31.13 19.25 -16.86
CA HIS A 836 -30.69 19.32 -18.26
C HIS A 836 -29.17 19.42 -18.37
N VAL A 837 -28.54 18.28 -18.71
CA VAL A 837 -27.12 18.18 -19.04
C VAL A 837 -26.83 18.97 -20.33
N GLN A 838 -25.91 19.94 -20.27
CA GLN A 838 -25.35 20.60 -21.46
C GLN A 838 -23.82 20.75 -21.41
N SER A 839 -23.11 19.63 -21.56
CA SER A 839 -21.70 19.60 -21.94
C SER A 839 -21.55 19.63 -23.47
N SER A 840 -21.85 20.76 -24.13
CA SER A 840 -21.67 20.89 -25.58
C SER A 840 -20.22 21.28 -25.95
N ALA A 841 -19.44 20.34 -26.48
CA ALA A 841 -18.07 20.58 -26.93
C ALA A 841 -17.99 21.59 -28.11
N MET A 842 -16.85 22.27 -28.24
CA MET A 842 -16.62 23.37 -29.21
C MET A 842 -16.77 22.95 -30.70
N LEU A 843 -16.68 21.65 -31.02
CA LEU A 843 -17.05 21.13 -32.35
C LEU A 843 -18.48 21.54 -32.75
N GLY A 844 -19.41 21.53 -31.78
CA GLY A 844 -20.78 21.99 -31.96
C GLY A 844 -20.90 23.51 -32.12
N GLU A 845 -19.89 24.31 -31.78
CA GLU A 845 -19.87 25.76 -32.04
C GLU A 845 -19.35 26.09 -33.44
N VAL A 846 -18.35 25.34 -33.92
CA VAL A 846 -17.90 25.39 -35.33
C VAL A 846 -19.06 24.98 -36.25
N LEU A 847 -19.67 23.82 -35.99
CA LEU A 847 -20.76 23.28 -36.82
C LEU A 847 -22.10 24.03 -36.66
N ARG A 848 -22.29 24.84 -35.60
CA ARG A 848 -23.41 25.80 -35.51
C ARG A 848 -23.21 27.03 -36.41
N ASN A 849 -21.97 27.40 -36.73
CA ASN A 849 -21.64 28.63 -37.47
C ASN A 849 -21.23 28.40 -38.95
N LYS A 850 -20.72 27.22 -39.30
CA LYS A 850 -20.51 26.72 -40.68
C LYS A 850 -21.04 25.29 -40.71
N ARG A 851 -22.10 25.02 -41.48
CA ARG A 851 -22.93 23.81 -41.29
C ARG A 851 -22.29 22.53 -41.81
N ALA A 852 -21.27 22.63 -42.67
CA ALA A 852 -20.49 21.49 -43.16
C ALA A 852 -18.97 21.76 -43.27
N LEU A 853 -18.21 20.68 -43.13
CA LEU A 853 -16.76 20.56 -43.31
C LEU A 853 -16.49 19.52 -44.41
N THR A 854 -15.65 19.84 -45.38
CA THR A 854 -15.34 18.99 -46.54
C THR A 854 -13.84 18.64 -46.57
N LEU A 855 -13.54 17.36 -46.77
CA LEU A 855 -12.20 16.83 -47.00
C LEU A 855 -12.09 16.38 -48.46
N LYS A 856 -10.99 16.72 -49.14
CA LYS A 856 -10.67 16.19 -50.47
C LYS A 856 -9.45 15.28 -50.37
N VAL A 857 -9.60 14.00 -50.69
CA VAL A 857 -8.55 12.98 -50.58
C VAL A 857 -8.07 12.64 -52.00
N ARG A 858 -6.81 12.95 -52.30
CA ARG A 858 -6.19 12.69 -53.60
C ARG A 858 -5.56 11.30 -53.59
N ASN A 859 -5.92 10.47 -54.55
CA ASN A 859 -5.43 9.11 -54.70
C ASN A 859 -4.21 9.11 -55.64
N GLN A 860 -3.03 8.87 -55.09
CA GLN A 860 -1.76 8.86 -55.80
C GLN A 860 -1.42 7.50 -56.45
N ALA A 861 -1.92 6.38 -55.91
CA ALA A 861 -1.65 5.03 -56.41
C ALA A 861 -2.90 4.15 -56.34
N GLN A 862 -2.73 2.83 -56.41
CA GLN A 862 -3.78 1.84 -56.21
C GLN A 862 -3.55 1.10 -54.88
N GLY A 863 -4.61 0.92 -54.10
CA GLY A 863 -4.60 0.37 -52.75
C GLY A 863 -5.93 0.67 -52.07
N ASP A 864 -5.99 0.63 -50.74
CA ASP A 864 -7.14 1.11 -49.95
C ASP A 864 -6.68 2.23 -48.99
N TYR A 865 -7.59 3.15 -48.65
CA TYR A 865 -7.38 4.16 -47.61
C TYR A 865 -8.56 4.18 -46.62
N GLN A 866 -8.33 4.72 -45.42
CA GLN A 866 -9.33 4.75 -44.35
C GLN A 866 -9.49 6.15 -43.75
N LEU A 867 -10.71 6.51 -43.37
CA LEU A 867 -11.01 7.76 -42.66
C LEU A 867 -11.84 7.45 -41.40
N GLY A 868 -11.43 8.00 -40.26
CA GLY A 868 -12.09 7.82 -38.96
C GLY A 868 -12.71 9.12 -38.47
N PHE A 869 -14.02 9.09 -38.25
CA PHE A 869 -14.83 10.23 -37.81
C PHE A 869 -15.52 9.88 -36.49
N VAL A 870 -15.45 10.78 -35.51
CA VAL A 870 -16.22 10.67 -34.27
C VAL A 870 -16.84 12.02 -33.95
N SER A 871 -18.15 12.01 -33.72
CA SER A 871 -18.94 13.22 -33.48
C SER A 871 -20.21 12.85 -32.72
N GLY A 872 -20.65 13.73 -31.81
CA GLY A 872 -21.83 13.52 -30.95
C GLY A 872 -21.78 12.29 -30.01
N GLY A 873 -20.69 11.54 -30.01
CA GLY A 873 -20.50 10.27 -29.29
C GLY A 873 -20.43 9.04 -30.21
N ALA A 874 -21.06 9.08 -31.39
CA ALA A 874 -21.01 7.97 -32.35
C ALA A 874 -19.70 7.98 -33.17
N LYS A 875 -19.30 6.80 -33.63
CA LYS A 875 -18.08 6.56 -34.41
C LYS A 875 -18.43 6.06 -35.81
N LEU A 876 -17.81 6.63 -36.84
CA LEU A 876 -17.93 6.21 -38.23
C LEU A 876 -16.54 5.96 -38.81
N MET A 877 -16.29 4.73 -39.26
CA MET A 877 -15.12 4.39 -40.08
C MET A 877 -15.53 4.25 -41.54
N LEU A 878 -14.71 4.79 -42.43
CA LEU A 878 -14.75 4.63 -43.87
C LEU A 878 -13.55 3.81 -44.30
N THR A 879 -13.75 2.82 -45.17
CA THR A 879 -12.69 2.24 -46.03
C THR A 879 -13.09 2.42 -47.48
N ALA A 880 -12.17 2.91 -48.32
CA ALA A 880 -12.41 3.16 -49.74
C ALA A 880 -11.20 2.70 -50.57
N ASN A 881 -11.44 2.14 -51.75
CA ASN A 881 -10.34 1.81 -52.66
C ASN A 881 -9.77 3.09 -53.31
N SER A 882 -8.44 3.21 -53.25
CA SER A 882 -7.69 4.26 -53.92
C SER A 882 -7.57 3.95 -55.41
N ILE A 883 -7.95 4.91 -56.25
CA ILE A 883 -7.88 4.82 -57.71
C ILE A 883 -6.93 5.91 -58.19
N GLN A 884 -5.78 5.52 -58.72
CA GLN A 884 -4.70 6.44 -59.08
C GLN A 884 -5.19 7.61 -59.96
N ASN A 885 -4.80 8.83 -59.58
CA ASN A 885 -5.21 10.10 -60.21
C ASN A 885 -6.73 10.39 -60.16
N SER A 886 -7.45 9.87 -59.16
CA SER A 886 -8.74 10.41 -58.72
C SER A 886 -8.55 11.29 -57.46
N SER A 887 -9.54 12.13 -57.15
CA SER A 887 -9.70 12.66 -55.80
C SER A 887 -11.14 12.47 -55.35
N ASP A 888 -11.35 11.87 -54.19
CA ASP A 888 -12.67 11.69 -53.58
C ASP A 888 -12.98 12.85 -52.62
N MET A 889 -14.26 13.16 -52.42
CA MET A 889 -14.68 14.19 -51.46
C MET A 889 -15.55 13.60 -50.35
N VAL A 890 -15.32 14.08 -49.13
CA VAL A 890 -15.98 13.58 -47.93
C VAL A 890 -16.44 14.74 -47.05
N THR A 891 -17.75 14.92 -46.92
CA THR A 891 -18.37 16.07 -46.25
C THR A 891 -19.13 15.64 -45.00
N LEU A 892 -18.94 16.40 -43.93
CA LEU A 892 -19.52 16.17 -42.60
C LEU A 892 -20.38 17.36 -42.21
N SER A 893 -21.62 17.14 -41.75
CA SER A 893 -22.55 18.19 -41.39
C SER A 893 -23.49 17.81 -40.25
N LEU A 894 -24.04 18.82 -39.56
CA LEU A 894 -25.14 18.63 -38.61
C LEU A 894 -26.48 18.76 -39.34
N ALA A 895 -27.28 17.68 -39.33
CA ALA A 895 -28.63 17.63 -39.88
C ALA A 895 -29.70 18.03 -38.85
N GLY A 896 -29.30 18.60 -37.72
CA GLY A 896 -30.18 19.03 -36.63
C GLY A 896 -29.41 19.13 -35.31
N SER A 897 -30.14 19.20 -34.19
CA SER A 897 -29.54 19.27 -32.84
C SER A 897 -29.02 17.91 -32.31
N ARG A 898 -29.46 16.79 -32.90
CA ARG A 898 -29.08 15.42 -32.53
C ARG A 898 -28.92 14.46 -33.72
N GLN A 899 -28.97 14.97 -34.95
CA GLN A 899 -28.76 14.19 -36.17
C GLN A 899 -27.52 14.67 -36.91
N GLN A 900 -26.76 13.70 -37.42
CA GLN A 900 -25.51 13.93 -38.15
C GLN A 900 -25.67 13.47 -39.60
N SER A 901 -24.91 14.07 -40.50
CA SER A 901 -24.92 13.76 -41.93
C SER A 901 -23.47 13.64 -42.43
N PHE A 902 -23.15 12.44 -42.90
CA PHE A 902 -21.94 12.13 -43.65
C PHE A 902 -22.29 12.05 -45.14
N VAL A 903 -21.41 12.55 -46.00
CA VAL A 903 -21.54 12.45 -47.47
C VAL A 903 -20.19 12.02 -48.04
N PHE A 904 -20.19 10.99 -48.88
CA PHE A 904 -19.03 10.59 -49.68
C PHE A 904 -19.36 10.74 -51.16
N GLN A 905 -18.44 11.31 -51.93
CA GLN A 905 -18.55 11.52 -53.38
C GLN A 905 -17.32 10.95 -54.07
N ALA A 906 -17.55 9.97 -54.95
CA ALA A 906 -16.50 9.32 -55.74
C ALA A 906 -15.87 10.28 -56.75
N GLY A 907 -14.55 10.20 -56.95
CA GLY A 907 -13.84 11.04 -57.92
C GLY A 907 -14.18 10.79 -59.40
N ASP A 908 -13.64 11.64 -60.28
CA ASP A 908 -13.92 11.70 -61.74
C ASP A 908 -13.49 10.49 -62.60
N GLN A 909 -12.96 9.42 -62.01
CA GLN A 909 -12.40 8.29 -62.78
C GLN A 909 -13.46 7.22 -63.08
N THR A 910 -13.43 6.66 -64.29
CA THR A 910 -14.46 5.74 -64.84
C THR A 910 -14.49 4.34 -64.21
N ALA A 911 -13.67 4.06 -63.20
CA ALA A 911 -13.62 2.77 -62.51
C ALA A 911 -14.41 2.82 -61.19
N ASN A 912 -15.20 1.78 -60.93
CA ASN A 912 -16.07 1.72 -59.76
C ASN A 912 -15.27 1.80 -58.45
N LYS A 913 -15.72 2.70 -57.57
CA LYS A 913 -15.26 2.80 -56.18
C LYS A 913 -15.92 1.72 -55.33
N GLN A 914 -15.13 1.04 -54.51
CA GLN A 914 -15.58 0.11 -53.50
C GLN A 914 -15.52 0.77 -52.14
N LEU A 915 -16.61 0.69 -51.37
CA LEU A 915 -16.74 1.33 -50.07
C LEU A 915 -17.14 0.33 -48.99
N THR A 916 -16.64 0.55 -47.77
CA THR A 916 -17.17 -0.04 -46.54
C THR A 916 -17.36 1.06 -45.50
N LEU A 917 -18.53 1.08 -44.86
CA LEU A 917 -18.92 2.04 -43.83
C LEU A 917 -19.25 1.29 -42.54
N THR A 918 -18.56 1.60 -41.44
CA THR A 918 -18.83 1.00 -40.12
C THR A 918 -19.23 2.08 -39.13
N LEU A 919 -20.49 2.06 -38.69
CA LEU A 919 -21.07 3.02 -37.74
C LEU A 919 -21.27 2.34 -36.38
N THR A 920 -20.81 2.95 -35.28
CA THR A 920 -20.91 2.42 -33.91
C THR A 920 -21.46 3.48 -32.95
N SER A 921 -22.37 3.10 -32.06
CA SER A 921 -22.96 3.97 -31.04
C SER A 921 -21.96 4.38 -29.93
N TYR A 922 -22.26 5.45 -29.20
CA TYR A 922 -21.39 5.95 -28.13
C TYR A 922 -21.20 4.95 -26.97
N ASP A 923 -22.26 4.21 -26.66
CA ASP A 923 -22.30 3.12 -25.68
C ASP A 923 -21.62 1.83 -26.20
N ASN A 924 -21.24 1.80 -27.49
CA ASN A 924 -20.72 0.65 -28.25
C ASN A 924 -21.67 -0.56 -28.32
N GLN A 925 -22.92 -0.43 -27.85
CA GLN A 925 -23.88 -1.54 -27.83
C GLN A 925 -24.50 -1.84 -29.20
N ARG A 926 -24.39 -0.93 -30.18
CA ARG A 926 -24.93 -1.08 -31.54
C ARG A 926 -23.87 -0.73 -32.57
N ARG A 927 -23.60 -1.66 -33.50
CA ARG A 927 -22.73 -1.43 -34.67
C ARG A 927 -23.40 -1.89 -35.95
N TYR A 928 -23.37 -1.03 -36.95
CA TYR A 928 -23.68 -1.35 -38.35
C TYR A 928 -22.40 -1.44 -39.17
N GLU A 929 -22.37 -2.36 -40.12
CA GLU A 929 -21.34 -2.45 -41.15
C GLU A 929 -22.03 -2.60 -42.50
N LEU A 930 -21.78 -1.67 -43.42
CA LEU A 930 -22.26 -1.69 -44.79
C LEU A 930 -21.04 -1.96 -45.67
N SER A 931 -20.94 -3.18 -46.20
CA SER A 931 -19.79 -3.65 -46.98
C SER A 931 -20.17 -3.95 -48.43
N GLY A 932 -19.18 -3.95 -49.32
CA GLY A 932 -19.39 -4.27 -50.74
C GLY A 932 -20.15 -3.20 -51.55
N LEU A 933 -20.36 -2.00 -50.99
CA LEU A 933 -20.93 -0.84 -51.68
C LEU A 933 -20.10 -0.54 -52.94
N GLN A 934 -20.74 -0.52 -54.12
CA GLN A 934 -20.11 -0.06 -55.36
C GLN A 934 -20.68 1.33 -55.72
N LEU A 935 -19.80 2.27 -56.08
CA LEU A 935 -20.15 3.62 -56.51
C LEU A 935 -19.51 3.90 -57.88
N GLN A 936 -20.26 4.51 -58.79
CA GLN A 936 -19.77 4.98 -60.09
C GLN A 936 -19.02 6.32 -59.95
N ALA A 937 -18.35 6.75 -61.04
CA ALA A 937 -17.69 8.06 -61.12
C ALA A 937 -18.68 9.20 -60.74
N GLN A 938 -18.25 10.13 -59.90
CA GLN A 938 -19.08 11.25 -59.38
C GLN A 938 -20.38 10.84 -58.65
N GLN A 939 -20.57 9.56 -58.32
CA GLN A 939 -21.71 9.13 -57.51
C GLN A 939 -21.54 9.55 -56.05
N THR A 940 -22.61 10.10 -55.48
CA THR A 940 -22.65 10.59 -54.09
C THR A 940 -23.56 9.71 -53.24
N ILE A 941 -23.05 9.30 -52.08
CA ILE A 941 -23.78 8.57 -51.06
C ILE A 941 -23.81 9.38 -49.75
N GLN A 942 -25.00 9.59 -49.20
CA GLN A 942 -25.22 10.31 -47.94
C GLN A 942 -25.74 9.34 -46.87
N LEU A 943 -25.11 9.36 -45.69
CA LEU A 943 -25.52 8.60 -44.52
C LEU A 943 -25.90 9.58 -43.40
N GLN A 944 -27.11 9.44 -42.85
CA GLN A 944 -27.58 10.21 -41.69
C GLN A 944 -27.91 9.27 -40.53
N HIS A 945 -27.59 9.67 -39.30
CA HIS A 945 -27.86 8.86 -38.10
C HIS A 945 -28.03 9.73 -36.85
N ASP A 946 -28.53 9.11 -35.76
CA ASP A 946 -28.51 9.67 -34.41
C ASP A 946 -27.31 9.14 -33.60
N ASN A 947 -27.03 9.76 -32.44
CA ASN A 947 -25.85 9.41 -31.63
C ASN A 947 -25.95 8.03 -30.96
N ALA A 948 -27.15 7.46 -30.84
CA ALA A 948 -27.39 6.13 -30.28
C ALA A 948 -27.48 5.02 -31.35
N CYS A 949 -27.32 5.39 -32.63
CA CYS A 949 -27.42 4.52 -33.82
C CYS A 949 -28.70 3.67 -33.84
N ARG A 950 -29.83 4.25 -33.42
CA ARG A 950 -31.14 3.59 -33.39
C ARG A 950 -31.80 3.56 -34.75
N SER A 951 -31.56 4.59 -35.58
CA SER A 951 -31.96 4.60 -36.98
C SER A 951 -30.85 5.17 -37.85
N VAL A 952 -30.68 4.56 -39.03
CA VAL A 952 -29.76 5.02 -40.06
C VAL A 952 -30.56 5.27 -41.33
N ARG A 953 -30.27 6.39 -42.00
CA ARG A 953 -30.75 6.71 -43.33
C ARG A 953 -29.57 6.71 -44.29
N LEU A 954 -29.74 6.09 -45.44
CA LEU A 954 -28.78 6.09 -46.54
C LEU A 954 -29.47 6.61 -47.80
N GLN A 955 -28.82 7.48 -48.56
CA GLN A 955 -29.36 8.04 -49.80
C GLN A 955 -28.28 8.00 -50.88
N SER A 956 -28.66 7.58 -52.09
CA SER A 956 -27.79 7.59 -53.28
C SER A 956 -28.33 8.60 -54.28
N ALA A 957 -27.46 9.42 -54.86
CA ALA A 957 -27.80 10.30 -55.97
C ALA A 957 -27.41 9.66 -57.31
N GLY A 958 -28.31 9.73 -58.30
CA GLY A 958 -28.07 9.43 -59.71
C GLY A 958 -28.05 7.96 -60.13
N GLN A 959 -27.72 7.01 -59.25
CA GLN A 959 -27.68 5.56 -59.56
C GLN A 959 -28.16 4.67 -58.40
N PRO A 960 -28.68 3.45 -58.67
CA PRO A 960 -29.00 2.46 -57.64
C PRO A 960 -27.76 1.99 -56.88
N VAL A 961 -27.95 1.47 -55.65
CA VAL A 961 -26.87 0.96 -54.81
C VAL A 961 -27.28 -0.35 -54.13
N ALA A 962 -26.37 -1.31 -54.08
CA ALA A 962 -26.52 -2.56 -53.35
C ALA A 962 -25.30 -2.83 -52.45
N PHE A 963 -25.55 -3.40 -51.26
CA PHE A 963 -24.54 -3.63 -50.22
C PHE A 963 -24.92 -4.78 -49.27
N ASP A 964 -23.94 -5.30 -48.56
CA ASP A 964 -24.12 -6.28 -47.49
C ASP A 964 -24.16 -5.54 -46.14
N LEU A 965 -25.34 -5.53 -45.52
CA LEU A 965 -25.58 -4.94 -44.21
C LEU A 965 -25.40 -6.00 -43.12
N LYS A 966 -24.51 -5.74 -42.17
CA LYS A 966 -24.39 -6.50 -40.92
C LYS A 966 -24.75 -5.62 -39.72
N VAL A 967 -25.35 -6.22 -38.71
CA VAL A 967 -25.65 -5.59 -37.41
C VAL A 967 -25.00 -6.41 -36.30
N PHE A 968 -24.35 -5.75 -35.35
CA PHE A 968 -23.73 -6.35 -34.17
C PHE A 968 -24.25 -5.66 -32.91
N VAL A 969 -24.40 -6.43 -31.84
CA VAL A 969 -24.83 -5.96 -30.52
C VAL A 969 -23.85 -6.39 -29.43
N ASN A 970 -23.89 -5.73 -28.28
CA ASN A 970 -23.22 -6.15 -27.03
C ASN A 970 -21.74 -6.55 -27.20
N HIS A 971 -20.98 -5.79 -28.01
CA HIS A 971 -19.57 -6.05 -28.34
C HIS A 971 -19.25 -7.39 -29.04
N GLN A 972 -20.26 -8.15 -29.51
CA GLN A 972 -20.02 -9.46 -30.12
C GLN A 972 -19.25 -9.37 -31.44
N SER A 973 -18.36 -10.33 -31.66
CA SER A 973 -17.55 -10.46 -32.88
C SER A 973 -18.35 -11.02 -34.06
N ALA A 974 -19.31 -11.91 -33.80
CA ALA A 974 -20.29 -12.38 -34.77
C ALA A 974 -21.38 -11.33 -35.03
N ALA A 975 -21.85 -11.23 -36.27
CA ALA A 975 -22.99 -10.39 -36.61
C ALA A 975 -24.30 -11.06 -36.19
N ALA A 976 -25.11 -10.37 -35.39
CA ALA A 976 -26.45 -10.82 -34.98
C ALA A 976 -27.46 -10.78 -36.14
N MET A 977 -27.18 -10.00 -37.19
CA MET A 977 -27.93 -9.98 -38.43
C MET A 977 -27.01 -9.74 -39.62
N SER A 978 -27.28 -10.38 -40.76
CA SER A 978 -26.64 -10.10 -42.05
C SER A 978 -27.66 -10.22 -43.20
N LYS A 979 -27.79 -9.18 -44.04
CA LYS A 979 -28.72 -9.14 -45.18
C LYS A 979 -28.10 -8.40 -46.38
N ARG A 980 -28.34 -8.87 -47.60
CA ARG A 980 -28.13 -8.08 -48.82
C ARG A 980 -29.24 -7.05 -48.95
N VAL A 981 -28.87 -5.80 -49.18
CA VAL A 981 -29.80 -4.67 -49.34
C VAL A 981 -29.53 -4.00 -50.69
N GLU A 982 -30.59 -3.64 -51.40
CA GLU A 982 -30.55 -2.91 -52.67
C GLU A 982 -31.68 -1.87 -52.70
N PHE A 983 -31.40 -0.67 -53.21
CA PHE A 983 -32.39 0.38 -53.37
C PHE A 983 -32.18 1.18 -54.68
N PRO A 984 -33.27 1.73 -55.27
CA PRO A 984 -33.22 2.53 -56.50
C PRO A 984 -32.33 3.78 -56.42
N ALA A 985 -32.05 4.36 -57.59
CA ALA A 985 -31.52 5.73 -57.67
C ALA A 985 -32.48 6.74 -57.02
N ASP A 986 -31.91 7.82 -56.46
CA ASP A 986 -32.61 9.02 -56.02
C ASP A 986 -33.72 8.81 -54.97
N VAL A 987 -33.66 7.70 -54.21
CA VAL A 987 -34.45 7.50 -52.99
C VAL A 987 -33.57 7.46 -51.74
N ALA A 988 -34.17 7.84 -50.61
CA ALA A 988 -33.58 7.67 -49.28
C ALA A 988 -34.14 6.40 -48.62
N LEU A 989 -33.27 5.56 -48.08
CA LEU A 989 -33.59 4.33 -47.37
C LEU A 989 -33.35 4.54 -45.87
N ASN A 990 -34.40 4.59 -45.03
CA ASN A 990 -34.21 4.35 -43.60
C ASN A 990 -34.08 2.83 -43.37
N PHE A 991 -33.26 2.42 -42.40
CA PHE A 991 -33.26 1.05 -41.88
C PHE A 991 -33.04 1.01 -40.35
N SER A 992 -33.70 0.04 -39.72
CA SER A 992 -33.56 -0.32 -38.31
C SER A 992 -34.06 -1.76 -38.08
N PRO A 993 -33.47 -2.53 -37.14
CA PRO A 993 -34.16 -3.64 -36.50
C PRO A 993 -35.53 -3.20 -35.96
N LEU A 994 -36.53 -4.07 -36.05
CA LEU A 994 -37.88 -3.80 -35.53
C LEU A 994 -37.96 -3.84 -34.00
N ASP A 995 -37.16 -4.70 -33.37
CA ASP A 995 -37.02 -4.78 -31.92
C ASP A 995 -35.54 -4.86 -31.53
N TRP A 996 -34.98 -3.69 -31.16
CA TRP A 996 -33.63 -3.58 -30.63
C TRP A 996 -33.46 -4.31 -29.29
N THR A 997 -34.50 -4.34 -28.45
CA THR A 997 -34.43 -4.96 -27.12
C THR A 997 -34.32 -6.48 -27.23
N ALA A 998 -35.07 -7.09 -28.15
CA ALA A 998 -34.97 -8.52 -28.43
C ALA A 998 -33.60 -8.88 -29.05
N LEU A 999 -33.08 -8.06 -29.98
CA LEU A 999 -31.76 -8.26 -30.57
C LEU A 999 -30.64 -8.15 -29.51
N GLU A 1000 -30.70 -7.12 -28.66
CA GLU A 1000 -29.79 -6.92 -27.51
C GLU A 1000 -29.92 -8.02 -26.44
N GLN A 1001 -30.99 -8.82 -26.45
CA GLN A 1001 -31.18 -10.02 -25.62
C GLN A 1001 -30.81 -11.33 -26.34
N GLY A 1002 -30.28 -11.27 -27.57
CA GLY A 1002 -29.78 -12.43 -28.32
C GLY A 1002 -30.82 -13.15 -29.19
N ALA A 1003 -31.96 -12.51 -29.51
CA ALA A 1003 -32.93 -13.08 -30.44
C ALA A 1003 -32.40 -13.09 -31.89
N VAL A 1004 -32.46 -14.26 -32.54
CA VAL A 1004 -31.97 -14.48 -33.92
C VAL A 1004 -32.99 -14.18 -35.02
N ASP A 1005 -34.29 -14.15 -34.71
CA ASP A 1005 -35.38 -14.00 -35.69
C ASP A 1005 -35.96 -12.57 -35.78
N THR A 1006 -35.22 -11.54 -35.36
CA THR A 1006 -35.69 -10.15 -35.50
C THR A 1006 -35.67 -9.71 -36.96
N ALA A 1007 -36.79 -9.21 -37.48
CA ALA A 1007 -36.85 -8.66 -38.84
C ALA A 1007 -36.25 -7.23 -38.94
N LEU A 1008 -35.68 -6.91 -40.08
CA LEU A 1008 -35.21 -5.57 -40.44
C LEU A 1008 -36.32 -4.80 -41.16
N GLU A 1009 -36.69 -3.61 -40.70
CA GLU A 1009 -37.58 -2.74 -41.48
C GLU A 1009 -36.78 -1.79 -42.36
N LEU A 1010 -37.12 -1.79 -43.66
CA LEU A 1010 -36.58 -0.93 -44.70
C LEU A 1010 -37.67 0.04 -45.18
N GLN A 1011 -37.44 1.34 -45.09
CA GLN A 1011 -38.39 2.36 -45.54
C GLN A 1011 -37.78 3.17 -46.68
N LEU A 1012 -38.30 3.00 -47.90
CA LEU A 1012 -37.92 3.79 -49.07
C LEU A 1012 -38.73 5.09 -49.06
N ILE A 1013 -38.04 6.24 -49.14
CA ILE A 1013 -38.59 7.59 -48.97
C ILE A 1013 -38.14 8.46 -50.14
N ASN A 1014 -39.04 9.31 -50.63
CA ASN A 1014 -38.73 10.37 -51.58
C ASN A 1014 -37.92 11.48 -50.86
N PRO A 1015 -36.66 11.74 -51.22
CA PRO A 1015 -35.83 12.73 -50.53
C PRO A 1015 -36.28 14.17 -50.77
N LEU A 1016 -37.13 14.43 -51.78
CA LEU A 1016 -37.59 15.78 -52.13
C LEU A 1016 -38.73 16.29 -51.23
N ASP A 1017 -39.65 15.40 -50.82
CA ASP A 1017 -40.81 15.76 -50.00
C ASP A 1017 -40.97 14.94 -48.71
N GLY A 1018 -40.04 14.02 -48.44
CA GLY A 1018 -39.98 13.20 -47.24
C GLY A 1018 -41.06 12.11 -47.16
N LYS A 1019 -41.86 11.89 -48.21
CA LYS A 1019 -42.91 10.88 -48.18
C LYS A 1019 -42.36 9.46 -48.32
N LEU A 1020 -42.92 8.56 -47.52
CA LEU A 1020 -42.75 7.11 -47.68
C LEU A 1020 -43.29 6.66 -49.05
N ILE A 1021 -42.44 5.97 -49.80
CA ILE A 1021 -42.77 5.30 -51.07
C ILE A 1021 -43.19 3.87 -50.79
N GLU A 1022 -42.39 3.14 -49.99
CA GLU A 1022 -42.58 1.72 -49.72
C GLU A 1022 -41.95 1.34 -48.36
N THR A 1023 -42.58 0.45 -47.60
CA THR A 1023 -41.94 -0.24 -46.47
C THR A 1023 -41.81 -1.74 -46.79
N ARG A 1024 -40.58 -2.26 -46.69
CA ARG A 1024 -40.28 -3.70 -46.76
C ARG A 1024 -39.82 -4.20 -45.38
N ARG A 1025 -40.00 -5.48 -45.13
CA ARG A 1025 -39.44 -6.19 -43.97
C ARG A 1025 -38.63 -7.37 -44.47
N LEU A 1026 -37.39 -7.51 -43.99
CA LEU A 1026 -36.40 -8.52 -44.42
C LEU A 1026 -35.95 -9.41 -43.26
#